data_AF-A0A9Q1FLC1-F1
#
_entry.id   AF-A0A9Q1FLC1-F1
#
_cell.length_a   1.000
_cell.length_b   1.000
_cell.length_c   1.000
_cell.angle_alpha   90.00
_cell.angle_beta   90.00
_cell.angle_gamma   90.00
#
_symmetry.space_group_name_H-M   'P 1'
#
loop_
_entity.id
_entity.type
_entity.pdbx_description
1 polymer ?
#
loop_
_entity_poly.entity_id
_entity_poly.type
_entity_poly.pdbx_seq_one_letter_code
_entity_poly.pdbx_strand_id
1 'polypeptide(L)'
;MHCRRYKPPSSIMGLVLGLICVVEAAKVNKHKPWIETTYHGIVTENDDKVLLDPPLIALDKDAPLRYAESFEVTFTKEGEICGFRIHGQNVPFEAVVLDKSTGEGVIRAKEKLDCELQKEHTFTIQAYDCGEGPDGENMKKSHKATVHVQVNDVNEYSPVFKEKSYKATVIEGKTYDSILRVEAVDADCSFQFSQICSYEIVSPDVPFTIDKEGYMKNTEKLNYSKERMYKLTVTAYDCGKNRASEDVLVKVDIKPTCKPGWEGWSKRMEYEPGTGSLALFPSMHLETCEEPITSIQANIELETNHIGKGCDRDTYSERSLHILCGASSGTVELLPAPSSSANWTVGLPTDNGHDSDQVYEFNGTQAIKVPEGVVSTSLKEPFTISVWMRHGPGAKEKETILCNSDKTEMNRHHYSLYVHSCRLIFLLRQDPSESENYKPAEFHWKLDQVCDKEWHHYVLNMELPTVALFVDGVSFDPFLVTEDYPLHASKIETQLTVGACWQGGSAEMLQYFRGNLAGLMIRSGKLEKKRVIDCLYTCKEGLDMQLPEEVGTTIKVQFNPSQSSLTLEGDDIESFDKVMQHVSYLNSRQFPTPGIRRLRISTTVKCFNEESCISVPDAEGYVMVLQPEEPKISLSGIDHFARGAPEFESPEGVTLFPELRIVSTITREVETEGEHEDDPTVQESVVSEEIMHNLDTCEVTAVEEELDGEHESLEVDLAQIQQHGLEMSSSNMGLIITGVNTMTNYEEVLHLIRYRNWHTEALFDRKFKLVCSELNGRYISNNFKVEVNVIHAVNPMEHANNAMVQPQFISPVHHASMDLSGHTLANAHQASVVPSAATIVIVVCVSFLVFMIIVGVFRIRAAHQRTMGDQENGKENEMDWDDSALTITVNPMETYEDQHSSEEEEEEESEDGEEEDDITSAESESSEDEEAGEPEQAASRQQQLEWDDSTLTY
;
A
#
# COMPACT_ATOMS: atom_id res chain seq x y z
N MET A 1 -6.11 -111.00 -99.13
CA MET A 1 -6.22 -111.93 -100.27
C MET A 1 -5.44 -113.20 -99.92
N HIS A 2 -5.99 -114.41 -100.14
CA HIS A 2 -5.33 -115.73 -100.05
C HIS A 2 -4.60 -116.21 -98.75
N CYS A 3 -5.39 -116.79 -97.83
CA CYS A 3 -5.28 -118.15 -97.24
C CYS A 3 -3.96 -118.93 -96.97
N ARG A 4 -3.94 -119.57 -95.77
CA ARG A 4 -3.39 -120.91 -95.39
C ARG A 4 -1.85 -121.05 -95.27
N ARG A 5 -1.26 -122.01 -94.53
CA ARG A 5 -1.67 -123.31 -93.88
C ARG A 5 -0.81 -123.49 -92.58
N TYR A 6 -1.20 -124.08 -91.44
CA TYR A 6 -1.53 -125.51 -91.13
C TYR A 6 -0.37 -126.50 -91.47
N LYS A 7 0.07 -127.47 -90.63
CA LYS A 7 -0.44 -127.97 -89.31
C LYS A 7 0.68 -128.69 -88.42
N PRO A 8 0.54 -129.86 -87.70
CA PRO A 8 1.11 -130.13 -86.34
C PRO A 8 2.15 -131.32 -86.33
N PRO A 9 2.37 -132.24 -85.31
CA PRO A 9 1.80 -132.42 -83.94
C PRO A 9 2.68 -133.00 -82.77
N SER A 10 2.02 -133.20 -81.59
CA SER A 10 2.23 -134.27 -80.58
C SER A 10 3.47 -134.26 -79.64
N SER A 11 3.49 -134.94 -78.47
CA SER A 11 2.42 -135.33 -77.49
C SER A 11 3.04 -136.05 -76.25
N ILE A 12 2.73 -135.57 -75.02
CA ILE A 12 2.63 -136.30 -73.71
C ILE A 12 3.72 -137.31 -73.29
N MET A 13 4.36 -137.10 -72.11
CA MET A 13 4.39 -137.98 -70.90
C MET A 13 5.58 -137.66 -69.97
N GLY A 14 5.44 -137.72 -68.63
CA GLY A 14 6.59 -137.95 -67.71
C GLY A 14 6.70 -137.08 -66.43
N LEU A 15 6.78 -137.73 -65.27
CA LEU A 15 6.72 -137.21 -63.88
C LEU A 15 7.91 -136.34 -63.37
N VAL A 16 7.55 -135.43 -62.45
CA VAL A 16 8.21 -135.09 -61.15
C VAL A 16 9.73 -134.85 -61.09
N LEU A 17 10.10 -133.57 -60.91
CA LEU A 17 11.06 -133.09 -59.88
C LEU A 17 10.77 -131.60 -59.61
N GLY A 18 11.26 -131.05 -58.49
CA GLY A 18 10.97 -129.67 -58.10
C GLY A 18 11.95 -129.08 -57.08
N LEU A 19 11.58 -127.90 -56.57
CA LEU A 19 12.32 -126.96 -55.70
C LEU A 19 13.29 -125.97 -56.39
N ILE A 20 13.05 -124.69 -56.04
CA ILE A 20 13.95 -123.53 -56.05
C ILE A 20 14.49 -123.09 -57.42
N CYS A 21 13.67 -122.32 -58.13
CA CYS A 21 14.15 -121.03 -58.63
C CYS A 21 13.87 -119.98 -57.55
N VAL A 22 14.90 -119.36 -56.97
CA VAL A 22 14.69 -118.09 -56.25
C VAL A 22 14.47 -117.03 -57.32
N VAL A 23 13.25 -116.52 -57.43
CA VAL A 23 13.02 -115.26 -58.13
C VAL A 23 13.22 -114.17 -57.08
N GLU A 24 14.42 -113.59 -57.06
CA GLU A 24 14.66 -112.33 -56.37
C GLU A 24 13.80 -111.27 -57.07
N ALA A 25 12.62 -111.04 -56.50
CA ALA A 25 11.77 -109.93 -56.88
C ALA A 25 12.45 -108.65 -56.38
N ALA A 26 13.39 -108.14 -57.19
CA ALA A 26 14.00 -106.84 -56.98
C ALA A 26 12.89 -105.83 -56.69
N LYS A 27 12.89 -105.32 -55.45
CA LYS A 27 12.17 -104.10 -55.15
C LYS A 27 12.82 -102.98 -55.96
N VAL A 28 12.00 -102.01 -56.31
CA VAL A 28 12.36 -100.88 -57.16
C VAL A 28 11.57 -99.73 -56.60
N ASN A 29 12.23 -98.62 -56.28
CA ASN A 29 11.56 -97.43 -55.79
C ASN A 29 10.55 -96.96 -56.86
N LYS A 30 9.25 -97.06 -56.56
CA LYS A 30 8.13 -96.91 -57.51
C LYS A 30 7.24 -95.75 -57.14
N HIS A 31 6.82 -95.69 -55.88
CA HIS A 31 5.92 -94.67 -55.34
C HIS A 31 6.67 -93.33 -55.16
N LYS A 32 6.10 -92.40 -54.40
CA LYS A 32 6.73 -91.14 -54.00
C LYS A 32 6.28 -90.85 -52.58
N PRO A 33 7.11 -90.20 -51.75
CA PRO A 33 6.69 -89.86 -50.39
C PRO A 33 5.54 -88.87 -50.46
N TRP A 34 4.55 -89.06 -49.58
CA TRP A 34 3.39 -88.21 -49.43
C TRP A 34 3.43 -87.49 -48.09
N ILE A 35 3.00 -86.24 -48.08
CA ILE A 35 2.91 -85.34 -46.92
C ILE A 35 1.55 -84.63 -47.00
N GLU A 36 1.08 -84.02 -45.91
CA GLU A 36 -0.09 -83.14 -45.98
C GLU A 36 0.17 -81.90 -46.84
N THR A 37 -0.87 -81.34 -47.45
CA THR A 37 -0.75 -80.21 -48.40
C THR A 37 -0.41 -78.88 -47.74
N THR A 38 -0.75 -78.73 -46.46
CA THR A 38 -0.71 -77.48 -45.70
C THR A 38 -0.46 -77.78 -44.23
N TYR A 39 0.47 -77.04 -43.61
CA TYR A 39 0.81 -77.13 -42.20
C TYR A 39 0.66 -75.75 -41.54
N HIS A 40 0.08 -75.70 -40.35
CA HIS A 40 0.10 -74.51 -39.50
C HIS A 40 1.06 -74.76 -38.34
N GLY A 41 1.94 -73.80 -38.10
CA GLY A 41 3.00 -73.86 -37.09
C GLY A 41 2.91 -72.69 -36.13
N ILE A 42 3.22 -72.96 -34.87
CA ILE A 42 3.41 -71.95 -33.84
C ILE A 42 4.80 -72.15 -33.23
N VAL A 43 5.53 -71.06 -33.01
CA VAL A 43 6.85 -71.05 -32.37
C VAL A 43 6.94 -69.79 -31.50
N THR A 44 7.46 -69.91 -30.28
CA THR A 44 7.75 -68.74 -29.42
C THR A 44 9.17 -68.27 -29.70
N GLU A 45 9.46 -66.98 -29.62
CA GLU A 45 10.76 -66.40 -30.08
C GLU A 45 12.00 -66.99 -29.42
N ASN A 46 11.85 -67.38 -28.15
CA ASN A 46 12.89 -68.03 -27.36
C ASN A 46 12.86 -69.58 -27.42
N ASP A 47 12.06 -70.18 -28.31
CA ASP A 47 12.04 -71.62 -28.62
C ASP A 47 12.59 -71.88 -30.03
N ASP A 48 13.36 -72.96 -30.20
CA ASP A 48 13.90 -73.36 -31.50
C ASP A 48 12.91 -74.25 -32.29
N LYS A 49 11.90 -74.82 -31.63
CA LYS A 49 11.03 -75.87 -32.19
C LYS A 49 9.67 -75.34 -32.63
N VAL A 50 9.35 -75.46 -33.92
CA VAL A 50 8.00 -75.18 -34.42
C VAL A 50 7.05 -76.32 -34.07
N LEU A 51 5.97 -76.00 -33.37
CA LEU A 51 4.85 -76.91 -33.08
C LEU A 51 3.88 -76.89 -34.27
N LEU A 52 3.81 -78.00 -35.01
CA LEU A 52 2.99 -78.13 -36.23
C LEU A 52 1.71 -78.92 -35.97
N ASP A 53 0.58 -78.40 -36.47
CA ASP A 53 -0.68 -79.12 -36.62
C ASP A 53 -1.11 -79.14 -38.11
N PRO A 54 -1.25 -80.31 -38.75
CA PRO A 54 -0.86 -81.65 -38.25
C PRO A 54 0.68 -81.80 -38.11
N PRO A 55 1.19 -82.83 -37.40
CA PRO A 55 2.62 -83.07 -37.29
C PRO A 55 3.26 -83.42 -38.66
N LEU A 56 4.52 -83.02 -38.86
CA LEU A 56 5.26 -83.26 -40.10
C LEU A 56 5.67 -84.73 -40.22
N ILE A 57 4.87 -85.51 -40.96
CA ILE A 57 5.12 -86.93 -41.24
C ILE A 57 5.09 -87.14 -42.76
N ALA A 58 6.09 -87.85 -43.29
CA ALA A 58 6.17 -88.25 -44.68
C ALA A 58 6.01 -89.77 -44.85
N LEU A 59 5.00 -90.19 -45.60
CA LEU A 59 4.64 -91.60 -45.79
C LEU A 59 4.96 -92.06 -47.22
N ASP A 60 5.81 -93.09 -47.37
CA ASP A 60 5.97 -93.81 -48.64
C ASP A 60 5.37 -95.22 -48.55
N LYS A 61 4.94 -95.76 -49.69
CA LYS A 61 4.37 -97.12 -49.82
C LYS A 61 5.41 -98.19 -50.09
N ASP A 62 6.64 -97.81 -50.48
CA ASP A 62 7.73 -98.77 -50.68
C ASP A 62 8.52 -99.05 -49.38
N ALA A 63 8.23 -98.28 -48.31
CA ALA A 63 8.84 -98.40 -46.98
C ALA A 63 8.60 -99.77 -46.30
N PRO A 64 9.55 -100.27 -45.49
CA PRO A 64 9.47 -101.61 -44.89
C PRO A 64 8.49 -101.69 -43.70
N LEU A 65 7.40 -102.44 -43.86
CA LEU A 65 6.44 -102.76 -42.80
C LEU A 65 7.07 -103.54 -41.63
N ARG A 66 7.30 -102.87 -40.49
CA ARG A 66 7.83 -103.50 -39.26
C ARG A 66 6.73 -104.18 -38.42
N TYR A 67 6.31 -105.38 -38.81
CA TYR A 67 5.45 -106.25 -37.98
C TYR A 67 5.76 -107.75 -38.12
N ALA A 68 7.01 -108.14 -37.90
CA ALA A 68 7.42 -109.51 -37.54
C ALA A 68 8.84 -109.49 -36.93
N GLU A 69 9.04 -110.22 -35.82
CA GLU A 69 10.39 -110.48 -35.29
C GLU A 69 11.04 -111.70 -35.97
N SER A 70 12.36 -111.82 -35.85
CA SER A 70 13.16 -113.02 -36.13
C SER A 70 13.25 -113.52 -37.59
N PHE A 71 13.90 -112.74 -38.46
CA PHE A 71 14.88 -113.28 -39.41
C PHE A 71 15.90 -112.21 -39.83
N GLU A 72 17.09 -112.60 -40.31
CA GLU A 72 18.05 -111.64 -40.87
C GLU A 72 17.51 -111.10 -42.21
N VAL A 73 17.17 -109.81 -42.23
CA VAL A 73 16.77 -109.07 -43.43
C VAL A 73 17.85 -108.03 -43.72
N THR A 74 18.42 -108.08 -44.92
CA THR A 74 19.29 -107.03 -45.44
C THR A 74 18.55 -105.69 -45.45
N PHE A 75 19.07 -104.68 -44.75
CA PHE A 75 18.48 -103.34 -44.67
C PHE A 75 18.49 -102.64 -46.05
N THR A 76 17.43 -102.83 -46.82
CA THR A 76 17.10 -101.99 -47.98
C THR A 76 16.52 -100.66 -47.48
N LYS A 77 17.22 -99.53 -47.72
CA LYS A 77 16.76 -98.18 -47.34
C LYS A 77 15.62 -97.64 -48.23
N GLU A 78 15.10 -98.46 -49.13
CA GLU A 78 14.05 -98.10 -50.07
C GLU A 78 12.78 -97.67 -49.32
N GLY A 79 12.27 -96.48 -49.65
CA GLY A 79 11.10 -95.88 -48.99
C GLY A 79 11.36 -95.25 -47.61
N GLU A 80 12.57 -95.34 -47.05
CA GLU A 80 12.95 -94.50 -45.90
C GLU A 80 13.01 -93.02 -46.30
N ILE A 81 12.69 -92.10 -45.39
CA ILE A 81 12.73 -90.66 -45.62
C ILE A 81 14.11 -90.12 -45.25
N CYS A 82 14.88 -89.69 -46.25
CA CYS A 82 16.25 -89.21 -46.03
C CYS A 82 16.35 -87.70 -45.79
N GLY A 83 15.29 -86.92 -46.07
CA GLY A 83 15.29 -85.49 -45.75
C GLY A 83 14.01 -84.75 -46.10
N PHE A 84 13.74 -83.68 -45.36
CA PHE A 84 12.82 -82.63 -45.78
C PHE A 84 13.64 -81.46 -46.35
N ARG A 85 13.13 -80.79 -47.38
CA ARG A 85 13.74 -79.57 -47.92
C ARG A 85 12.72 -78.44 -47.94
N ILE A 86 13.07 -77.34 -47.28
CA ILE A 86 12.35 -76.08 -47.35
C ILE A 86 12.76 -75.34 -48.63
N HIS A 87 11.78 -74.73 -49.28
CA HIS A 87 11.91 -73.92 -50.48
C HIS A 87 11.26 -72.56 -50.25
N GLY A 88 12.11 -71.55 -50.17
CA GLY A 88 11.79 -70.12 -50.09
C GLY A 88 13.10 -69.33 -50.08
N GLN A 89 13.03 -68.02 -50.26
CA GLN A 89 14.20 -67.14 -50.14
C GLN A 89 14.32 -66.65 -48.69
N ASN A 90 15.52 -66.66 -48.12
CA ASN A 90 15.83 -66.23 -46.75
C ASN A 90 14.90 -66.78 -45.65
N VAL A 91 14.46 -68.04 -45.76
CA VAL A 91 13.60 -68.66 -44.74
C VAL A 91 14.43 -69.02 -43.49
N PRO A 92 14.12 -68.49 -42.29
CA PRO A 92 14.92 -68.72 -41.07
C PRO A 92 14.75 -70.12 -40.47
N PHE A 93 14.02 -71.02 -41.15
CA PHE A 93 13.73 -72.38 -40.69
C PHE A 93 14.51 -73.46 -41.46
N GLU A 94 14.86 -74.53 -40.76
CA GLU A 94 15.29 -75.82 -41.32
C GLU A 94 14.31 -76.93 -40.94
N ALA A 95 14.42 -78.09 -41.61
CA ALA A 95 13.55 -79.24 -41.38
C ALA A 95 14.39 -80.51 -41.19
N VAL A 96 14.32 -81.08 -39.99
CA VAL A 96 15.15 -82.20 -39.53
C VAL A 96 14.30 -83.46 -39.47
N VAL A 97 14.81 -84.58 -39.99
CA VAL A 97 14.18 -85.90 -39.84
C VAL A 97 14.50 -86.44 -38.46
N LEU A 98 13.48 -86.82 -37.69
CA LEU A 98 13.63 -87.44 -36.37
C LEU A 98 13.86 -88.95 -36.49
N ASP A 99 13.02 -89.63 -37.28
CA ASP A 99 13.17 -91.05 -37.60
C ASP A 99 12.87 -91.30 -39.10
N LYS A 100 13.87 -91.86 -39.80
CA LYS A 100 13.83 -92.13 -41.24
C LYS A 100 12.87 -93.26 -41.62
N SER A 101 12.55 -94.12 -40.66
CA SER A 101 11.72 -95.32 -40.85
C SER A 101 10.25 -95.11 -40.52
N THR A 102 9.92 -94.12 -39.68
CA THR A 102 8.54 -93.60 -39.51
C THR A 102 8.22 -92.46 -40.48
N GLY A 103 9.26 -91.75 -40.94
CA GLY A 103 9.13 -90.54 -41.75
C GLY A 103 8.76 -89.28 -40.95
N GLU A 104 8.92 -89.32 -39.62
CA GLU A 104 8.65 -88.19 -38.73
C GLU A 104 9.76 -87.13 -38.84
N GLY A 105 9.35 -85.86 -38.91
CA GLY A 105 10.25 -84.71 -38.93
C GLY A 105 9.79 -83.57 -38.04
N VAL A 106 10.67 -82.61 -37.84
CA VAL A 106 10.43 -81.38 -37.08
C VAL A 106 10.99 -80.19 -37.85
N ILE A 107 10.33 -79.04 -37.75
CA ILE A 107 10.84 -77.77 -38.25
C ILE A 107 11.48 -77.03 -37.07
N ARG A 108 12.70 -76.52 -37.28
CA ARG A 108 13.45 -75.72 -36.30
C ARG A 108 13.78 -74.35 -36.86
N ALA A 109 13.88 -73.34 -36.00
CA ALA A 109 14.53 -72.07 -36.33
C ALA A 109 16.05 -72.25 -36.38
N LYS A 110 16.72 -71.55 -37.29
CA LYS A 110 18.20 -71.53 -37.45
C LYS A 110 18.87 -70.45 -36.60
N GLU A 111 18.12 -69.38 -36.37
CA GLU A 111 18.50 -68.12 -35.76
C GLU A 111 17.36 -67.76 -34.79
N LYS A 112 17.58 -66.83 -33.85
CA LYS A 112 16.48 -66.32 -33.02
C LYS A 112 15.39 -65.71 -33.91
N LEU A 113 14.13 -65.91 -33.54
CA LEU A 113 13.00 -65.24 -34.16
C LEU A 113 12.71 -63.94 -33.38
N ASP A 114 12.07 -63.01 -34.07
CA ASP A 114 11.82 -61.63 -33.66
C ASP A 114 10.47 -61.24 -34.26
N CYS A 115 9.48 -61.03 -33.41
CA CYS A 115 8.08 -60.87 -33.80
C CYS A 115 7.78 -59.43 -34.25
N GLU A 116 8.45 -58.45 -33.65
CA GLU A 116 8.40 -57.03 -34.03
C GLU A 116 8.89 -56.84 -35.47
N LEU A 117 9.92 -57.61 -35.87
CA LEU A 117 10.44 -57.67 -37.23
C LEU A 117 9.55 -58.52 -38.15
N GLN A 118 9.18 -59.75 -37.77
CA GLN A 118 8.33 -60.61 -38.61
C GLN A 118 7.51 -61.67 -37.85
N LYS A 119 6.33 -61.26 -37.38
CA LYS A 119 5.27 -62.10 -36.79
C LYS A 119 4.80 -63.33 -37.59
N GLU A 120 4.84 -63.30 -38.92
CA GLU A 120 4.36 -64.41 -39.77
C GLU A 120 5.34 -64.78 -40.88
N HIS A 121 5.68 -66.07 -40.96
CA HIS A 121 6.50 -66.64 -42.03
C HIS A 121 5.70 -67.66 -42.86
N THR A 122 5.79 -67.57 -44.18
CA THR A 122 5.19 -68.55 -45.10
C THR A 122 6.24 -69.10 -46.06
N PHE A 123 6.36 -70.42 -46.14
CA PHE A 123 7.30 -71.11 -47.04
C PHE A 123 6.73 -72.43 -47.57
N THR A 124 7.45 -73.11 -48.47
CA THR A 124 7.03 -74.43 -48.97
C THR A 124 8.00 -75.53 -48.56
N ILE A 125 7.50 -76.72 -48.21
CA ILE A 125 8.30 -77.88 -47.80
C ILE A 125 8.06 -79.07 -48.73
N GLN A 126 9.06 -79.94 -48.87
CA GLN A 126 9.01 -81.14 -49.72
C GLN A 126 9.83 -82.27 -49.08
N ALA A 127 9.25 -83.47 -48.96
CA ALA A 127 9.92 -84.67 -48.48
C ALA A 127 10.66 -85.41 -49.61
N TYR A 128 11.77 -86.06 -49.25
CA TYR A 128 12.66 -86.81 -50.13
C TYR A 128 12.90 -88.21 -49.54
N ASP A 129 12.75 -89.24 -50.37
CA ASP A 129 13.11 -90.61 -49.99
C ASP A 129 14.65 -90.81 -49.97
N CYS A 130 15.11 -92.00 -49.56
CA CYS A 130 16.52 -92.37 -49.54
C CYS A 130 17.07 -92.94 -50.87
N GLY A 131 16.26 -93.03 -51.92
CA GLY A 131 16.65 -93.63 -53.19
C GLY A 131 16.91 -95.14 -53.15
N GLU A 132 17.73 -95.60 -54.09
CA GLU A 132 18.09 -96.98 -54.39
C GLU A 132 19.63 -97.10 -54.38
N GLY A 133 20.17 -98.15 -53.77
CA GLY A 133 21.62 -98.33 -53.59
C GLY A 133 22.25 -97.52 -52.44
N PRO A 134 23.57 -97.66 -52.21
CA PRO A 134 24.26 -97.00 -51.10
C PRO A 134 24.41 -95.48 -51.27
N ASP A 135 24.47 -95.01 -52.51
CA ASP A 135 24.71 -93.61 -52.89
C ASP A 135 23.42 -92.81 -53.19
N GLY A 136 22.24 -93.46 -53.12
CA GLY A 136 20.94 -92.80 -53.24
C GLY A 136 20.50 -92.46 -54.68
N GLU A 137 20.78 -93.34 -55.65
CA GLU A 137 20.27 -93.18 -57.01
C GLU A 137 18.72 -93.29 -57.04
N ASN A 138 18.07 -92.83 -58.12
CA ASN A 138 16.61 -92.85 -58.26
C ASN A 138 15.78 -92.13 -57.16
N MET A 139 16.39 -91.32 -56.29
CA MET A 139 15.70 -90.56 -55.22
C MET A 139 14.52 -89.72 -55.73
N LYS A 140 13.36 -89.84 -55.09
CA LYS A 140 12.13 -89.12 -55.47
C LYS A 140 11.71 -88.10 -54.42
N LYS A 141 10.64 -87.38 -54.75
CA LYS A 141 10.17 -86.18 -54.04
C LYS A 141 8.66 -86.17 -53.92
N SER A 142 8.15 -85.68 -52.79
CA SER A 142 6.73 -85.41 -52.60
C SER A 142 6.22 -84.28 -53.49
N HIS A 143 4.91 -83.98 -53.41
CA HIS A 143 4.43 -82.66 -53.81
C HIS A 143 4.96 -81.59 -52.83
N LYS A 144 4.86 -80.31 -53.20
CA LYS A 144 5.16 -79.21 -52.27
C LYS A 144 3.95 -78.94 -51.37
N ALA A 145 4.19 -78.89 -50.07
CA ALA A 145 3.23 -78.40 -49.09
C ALA A 145 3.55 -76.96 -48.71
N THR A 146 2.55 -76.17 -48.31
CA THR A 146 2.77 -74.84 -47.72
C THR A 146 2.85 -74.96 -46.20
N VAL A 147 3.77 -74.23 -45.58
CA VAL A 147 3.85 -74.07 -44.12
C VAL A 147 3.62 -72.60 -43.79
N HIS A 148 2.65 -72.33 -42.94
CA HIS A 148 2.43 -71.02 -42.32
C HIS A 148 2.89 -71.13 -40.87
N VAL A 149 3.88 -70.34 -40.46
CA VAL A 149 4.39 -70.29 -39.09
C VAL A 149 4.08 -68.92 -38.51
N GLN A 150 3.29 -68.90 -37.44
CA GLN A 150 3.07 -67.73 -36.61
C GLN A 150 4.12 -67.71 -35.49
N VAL A 151 4.74 -66.55 -35.28
CA VAL A 151 5.59 -66.27 -34.13
C VAL A 151 4.68 -65.84 -32.96
N ASN A 152 4.88 -66.50 -31.82
CA ASN A 152 4.28 -66.12 -30.55
C ASN A 152 5.25 -65.22 -29.80
N ASP A 153 4.77 -64.01 -29.57
CA ASP A 153 5.32 -62.93 -28.76
C ASP A 153 5.76 -63.37 -27.35
N VAL A 154 6.83 -62.75 -26.86
CA VAL A 154 7.28 -62.75 -25.47
C VAL A 154 7.41 -61.29 -25.03
N ASN A 155 6.79 -60.94 -23.91
CA ASN A 155 6.85 -59.60 -23.34
C ASN A 155 8.31 -59.23 -22.94
N GLU A 156 9.02 -58.60 -23.86
CA GLU A 156 10.43 -58.22 -23.75
C GLU A 156 10.60 -56.70 -23.73
N TYR A 157 9.60 -55.94 -24.19
CA TYR A 157 9.53 -54.49 -24.03
C TYR A 157 8.81 -54.10 -22.73
N SER A 158 8.54 -52.81 -22.56
CA SER A 158 7.97 -52.22 -21.35
C SER A 158 7.49 -50.80 -21.65
N PRO A 159 6.41 -50.30 -21.00
CA PRO A 159 5.80 -49.06 -21.45
C PRO A 159 6.73 -47.84 -21.42
N VAL A 160 6.60 -47.00 -22.44
CA VAL A 160 7.31 -45.72 -22.58
C VAL A 160 6.28 -44.60 -22.69
N PHE A 161 6.38 -43.59 -21.83
CA PHE A 161 5.52 -42.40 -21.94
C PHE A 161 5.88 -41.56 -23.17
N LYS A 162 4.86 -41.02 -23.86
CA LYS A 162 5.06 -40.18 -25.05
C LYS A 162 5.77 -38.86 -24.75
N GLU A 163 5.53 -38.32 -23.55
CA GLU A 163 6.13 -37.07 -23.07
C GLU A 163 6.99 -37.32 -21.84
N LYS A 164 8.12 -36.60 -21.71
CA LYS A 164 9.01 -36.70 -20.53
C LYS A 164 8.45 -36.02 -19.28
N SER A 165 7.47 -35.12 -19.44
CA SER A 165 6.72 -34.55 -18.32
C SER A 165 5.40 -33.94 -18.79
N TYR A 166 4.32 -34.17 -18.05
CA TYR A 166 3.04 -33.51 -18.29
C TYR A 166 2.87 -32.29 -17.38
N LYS A 167 2.15 -31.27 -17.85
CA LYS A 167 1.81 -30.06 -17.09
C LYS A 167 0.36 -29.69 -17.28
N ALA A 168 -0.30 -29.21 -16.23
CA ALA A 168 -1.60 -28.56 -16.29
C ALA A 168 -1.71 -27.46 -15.23
N THR A 169 -2.68 -26.56 -15.40
CA THR A 169 -3.02 -25.53 -14.42
C THR A 169 -4.49 -25.65 -14.02
N VAL A 170 -4.76 -25.57 -12.72
CA VAL A 170 -6.11 -25.69 -12.14
C VAL A 170 -6.39 -24.54 -11.19
N ILE A 171 -7.66 -24.15 -11.07
CA ILE A 171 -8.09 -23.14 -10.11
C ILE A 171 -8.43 -23.84 -8.78
N GLU A 172 -8.00 -23.28 -7.66
CA GLU A 172 -8.34 -23.79 -6.33
C GLU A 172 -9.86 -23.87 -6.08
N GLY A 173 -10.29 -24.61 -5.07
CA GLY A 173 -11.71 -24.69 -4.69
C GLY A 173 -12.62 -25.44 -5.68
N LYS A 174 -12.12 -25.79 -6.87
CA LYS A 174 -12.82 -26.55 -7.92
C LYS A 174 -12.38 -28.03 -7.94
N THR A 175 -13.27 -28.87 -8.43
CA THR A 175 -13.03 -30.30 -8.71
C THR A 175 -13.20 -30.54 -10.19
N TYR A 176 -12.20 -31.12 -10.83
CA TYR A 176 -12.13 -31.33 -12.27
C TYR A 176 -12.26 -32.82 -12.57
N ASP A 177 -13.25 -33.21 -13.39
CA ASP A 177 -13.39 -34.61 -13.84
C ASP A 177 -12.24 -35.07 -14.76
N SER A 178 -11.55 -34.11 -15.38
CA SER A 178 -10.32 -34.32 -16.15
C SER A 178 -9.44 -33.07 -16.08
N ILE A 179 -8.18 -33.25 -15.67
CA ILE A 179 -7.15 -32.20 -15.58
C ILE A 179 -6.20 -32.31 -16.78
N LEU A 180 -5.77 -33.53 -17.09
CA LEU A 180 -4.92 -33.90 -18.23
C LEU A 180 -5.05 -35.39 -18.52
N ARG A 181 -4.51 -35.84 -19.65
CA ARG A 181 -4.28 -37.25 -19.96
C ARG A 181 -2.78 -37.52 -20.11
N VAL A 182 -2.27 -38.56 -19.44
CA VAL A 182 -0.95 -39.14 -19.74
C VAL A 182 -1.10 -40.27 -20.75
N GLU A 183 -0.08 -40.51 -21.57
CA GLU A 183 -0.13 -41.58 -22.57
C GLU A 183 1.19 -42.34 -22.63
N ALA A 184 1.13 -43.65 -22.45
CA ALA A 184 2.22 -44.57 -22.73
C ALA A 184 1.95 -45.37 -24.01
N VAL A 185 3.03 -45.92 -24.58
CA VAL A 185 3.03 -46.88 -25.68
C VAL A 185 4.00 -48.00 -25.35
N ASP A 186 3.76 -49.19 -25.89
CA ASP A 186 4.67 -50.32 -25.79
C ASP A 186 4.93 -50.91 -27.20
N ALA A 187 5.97 -51.74 -27.32
CA ALA A 187 6.58 -52.08 -28.61
C ALA A 187 6.42 -53.56 -29.03
N ASP A 188 5.99 -54.47 -28.15
CA ASP A 188 5.83 -55.90 -28.46
C ASP A 188 4.85 -56.15 -29.64
N CYS A 189 5.01 -57.26 -30.36
CA CYS A 189 4.23 -57.52 -31.58
C CYS A 189 2.75 -57.93 -31.35
N SER A 190 2.37 -58.35 -30.14
CA SER A 190 1.01 -58.82 -29.85
C SER A 190 0.16 -57.78 -29.16
N PHE A 191 -1.14 -57.84 -29.42
CA PHE A 191 -2.16 -57.08 -28.72
C PHE A 191 -2.26 -57.41 -27.22
N GLN A 192 -1.63 -58.49 -26.74
CA GLN A 192 -1.66 -58.88 -25.34
C GLN A 192 -0.58 -58.18 -24.49
N PHE A 193 0.56 -57.82 -25.10
CA PHE A 193 1.65 -57.13 -24.40
C PHE A 193 1.72 -55.65 -24.83
N SER A 194 1.61 -55.32 -26.13
CA SER A 194 1.58 -53.91 -26.59
C SER A 194 0.46 -53.01 -26.02
N GLN A 195 -0.56 -53.56 -25.37
CA GLN A 195 -1.67 -52.78 -24.81
C GLN A 195 -1.38 -52.33 -23.37
N ILE A 196 -1.45 -51.02 -23.12
CA ILE A 196 -1.48 -50.45 -21.77
C ILE A 196 -2.79 -50.82 -21.08
N CYS A 197 -2.72 -51.44 -19.90
CA CYS A 197 -3.87 -51.95 -19.15
C CYS A 197 -4.27 -51.08 -17.94
N SER A 198 -3.33 -50.29 -17.41
CA SER A 198 -3.55 -49.39 -16.26
C SER A 198 -2.44 -48.36 -16.10
N TYR A 199 -2.78 -47.19 -15.57
CA TYR A 199 -1.84 -46.23 -15.01
C TYR A 199 -1.99 -46.18 -13.49
N GLU A 200 -0.93 -45.77 -12.79
CA GLU A 200 -0.89 -45.66 -11.33
C GLU A 200 -0.07 -44.45 -10.92
N ILE A 201 -0.56 -43.69 -9.92
CA ILE A 201 0.19 -42.59 -9.31
C ILE A 201 1.10 -43.19 -8.23
N VAL A 202 2.40 -43.05 -8.43
CA VAL A 202 3.46 -43.63 -7.57
C VAL A 202 3.71 -42.76 -6.33
N SER A 203 3.41 -41.46 -6.40
CA SER A 203 3.53 -40.54 -5.28
C SER A 203 2.46 -40.80 -4.21
N PRO A 204 2.84 -41.09 -2.95
CA PRO A 204 1.88 -41.27 -1.86
C PRO A 204 1.22 -39.95 -1.47
N ASP A 205 0.06 -40.05 -0.81
CA ASP A 205 -0.66 -38.97 -0.13
C ASP A 205 -1.00 -37.72 -0.97
N VAL A 206 -1.03 -37.84 -2.30
CA VAL A 206 -1.45 -36.75 -3.21
C VAL A 206 -2.97 -36.76 -3.45
N PRO A 207 -3.64 -35.58 -3.55
CA PRO A 207 -5.10 -35.47 -3.72
C PRO A 207 -5.58 -35.70 -5.17
N PHE A 208 -5.07 -36.74 -5.82
CA PHE A 208 -5.36 -37.05 -7.23
C PHE A 208 -5.64 -38.54 -7.45
N THR A 209 -6.42 -38.84 -8.47
CA THR A 209 -6.62 -40.20 -9.01
C THR A 209 -6.45 -40.20 -10.51
N ILE A 210 -6.11 -41.35 -11.07
CA ILE A 210 -5.97 -41.60 -12.50
C ILE A 210 -6.85 -42.79 -12.90
N ASP A 211 -7.41 -42.78 -14.11
CA ASP A 211 -8.14 -43.92 -14.68
C ASP A 211 -7.24 -44.80 -15.59
N LYS A 212 -7.83 -45.82 -16.22
CA LYS A 212 -7.08 -46.75 -17.08
C LYS A 212 -6.74 -46.16 -18.44
N GLU A 213 -7.53 -45.18 -18.84
CA GLU A 213 -7.44 -44.41 -20.07
C GLU A 213 -6.41 -43.26 -19.95
N GLY A 214 -5.87 -43.03 -18.75
CA GLY A 214 -4.78 -42.11 -18.44
C GLY A 214 -5.23 -40.72 -18.00
N TYR A 215 -6.53 -40.48 -17.82
CA TYR A 215 -7.04 -39.20 -17.36
C TYR A 215 -6.84 -39.02 -15.85
N MET A 216 -6.25 -37.89 -15.46
CA MET A 216 -6.10 -37.50 -14.06
C MET A 216 -7.20 -36.54 -13.61
N LYS A 217 -7.61 -36.66 -12.34
CA LYS A 217 -8.58 -35.78 -11.67
C LYS A 217 -8.20 -35.58 -10.20
N ASN A 218 -8.62 -34.46 -9.60
CA ASN A 218 -8.43 -34.23 -8.17
C ASN A 218 -9.55 -34.87 -7.34
N THR A 219 -9.19 -35.48 -6.20
CA THR A 219 -10.14 -36.15 -5.28
C THR A 219 -10.83 -35.17 -4.34
N GLU A 220 -10.20 -34.05 -4.05
CA GLU A 220 -10.69 -33.00 -3.17
C GLU A 220 -10.37 -31.59 -3.70
N LYS A 221 -10.98 -30.57 -3.09
CA LYS A 221 -10.77 -29.16 -3.47
C LYS A 221 -9.38 -28.70 -3.07
N LEU A 222 -8.52 -28.50 -4.07
CA LEU A 222 -7.18 -27.96 -3.92
C LEU A 222 -7.21 -26.53 -3.35
N ASN A 223 -6.14 -26.10 -2.69
CA ASN A 223 -6.04 -24.80 -2.00
C ASN A 223 -4.64 -24.19 -2.21
N TYR A 224 -4.58 -23.01 -2.85
CA TYR A 224 -3.36 -22.33 -3.26
C TYR A 224 -2.48 -21.86 -2.09
N SER A 225 -3.09 -21.56 -0.94
CA SER A 225 -2.37 -21.13 0.27
C SER A 225 -1.68 -22.29 1.00
N LYS A 226 -2.10 -23.54 0.75
CA LYS A 226 -1.48 -24.75 1.30
C LYS A 226 -0.36 -25.29 0.40
N GLU A 227 -0.65 -25.43 -0.90
CA GLU A 227 0.29 -25.93 -1.89
C GLU A 227 0.02 -25.21 -3.23
N ARG A 228 1.08 -24.76 -3.88
CA ARG A 228 1.03 -23.99 -5.14
C ARG A 228 1.30 -24.87 -6.37
N MET A 229 2.05 -25.96 -6.22
CA MET A 229 2.37 -26.87 -7.33
C MET A 229 2.53 -28.31 -6.82
N TYR A 230 1.60 -29.18 -7.20
CA TYR A 230 1.79 -30.61 -6.99
C TYR A 230 2.74 -31.18 -8.05
N LYS A 231 3.80 -31.86 -7.59
CA LYS A 231 4.73 -32.64 -8.40
C LYS A 231 4.50 -34.11 -8.06
N LEU A 232 3.96 -34.88 -9.00
CA LEU A 232 3.61 -36.28 -8.77
C LEU A 232 4.10 -37.18 -9.90
N THR A 233 4.43 -38.41 -9.55
CA THR A 233 5.06 -39.40 -10.42
C THR A 233 4.02 -40.43 -10.86
N VAL A 234 3.98 -40.75 -12.15
CA VAL A 234 3.00 -41.71 -12.72
C VAL A 234 3.73 -42.83 -13.47
N THR A 235 3.33 -44.07 -13.20
CA THR A 235 3.76 -45.26 -13.96
C THR A 235 2.60 -45.75 -14.84
N ALA A 236 2.94 -46.43 -15.93
CA ALA A 236 2.03 -47.27 -16.69
C ALA A 236 2.35 -48.75 -16.43
N TYR A 237 1.39 -49.62 -16.72
CA TYR A 237 1.59 -51.06 -16.85
C TYR A 237 0.89 -51.55 -18.13
N ASP A 238 1.57 -52.44 -18.83
CA ASP A 238 1.00 -53.17 -19.95
C ASP A 238 0.02 -54.26 -19.46
N CYS A 239 -0.59 -55.01 -20.39
CA CYS A 239 -1.50 -56.10 -20.06
C CYS A 239 -0.78 -57.42 -19.68
N GLY A 240 0.53 -57.54 -19.90
CA GLY A 240 1.41 -58.60 -19.37
C GLY A 240 1.93 -58.38 -17.95
N LYS A 241 1.84 -57.14 -17.43
CA LYS A 241 2.31 -56.63 -16.11
C LYS A 241 3.80 -56.22 -16.02
N ASN A 242 4.46 -56.00 -17.15
CA ASN A 242 5.66 -55.18 -17.18
C ASN A 242 5.29 -53.72 -16.83
N ARG A 243 6.17 -53.09 -16.04
CA ARG A 243 6.03 -51.73 -15.54
C ARG A 243 6.72 -50.78 -16.51
N ALA A 244 6.23 -49.54 -16.62
CA ALA A 244 6.89 -48.50 -17.40
C ALA A 244 8.40 -48.41 -17.11
N SER A 245 9.17 -48.30 -18.20
CA SER A 245 10.64 -48.26 -18.22
C SER A 245 11.22 -47.09 -17.43
N GLU A 246 10.58 -45.92 -17.54
CA GLU A 246 10.78 -44.75 -16.69
C GLU A 246 9.39 -44.19 -16.28
N ASP A 247 9.30 -43.63 -15.07
CA ASP A 247 8.09 -42.93 -14.63
C ASP A 247 8.02 -41.51 -15.18
N VAL A 248 6.83 -41.03 -15.53
CA VAL A 248 6.64 -39.65 -15.98
C VAL A 248 6.36 -38.71 -14.81
N LEU A 249 7.03 -37.56 -14.81
CA LEU A 249 6.74 -36.46 -13.88
C LEU A 249 5.55 -35.64 -14.38
N VAL A 250 4.52 -35.52 -13.55
CA VAL A 250 3.37 -34.66 -13.77
C VAL A 250 3.44 -33.45 -12.83
N LYS A 251 3.19 -32.25 -13.37
CA LYS A 251 3.09 -31.01 -12.59
C LYS A 251 1.68 -30.42 -12.72
N VAL A 252 1.04 -30.18 -11.59
CA VAL A 252 -0.26 -29.51 -11.50
C VAL A 252 -0.08 -28.21 -10.75
N ASP A 253 0.02 -27.12 -11.51
CA ASP A 253 0.12 -25.76 -11.00
C ASP A 253 -1.26 -25.28 -10.53
N ILE A 254 -1.35 -24.73 -9.32
CA ILE A 254 -2.61 -24.18 -8.79
C ILE A 254 -2.60 -22.67 -8.96
N LYS A 255 -3.72 -22.12 -9.42
CA LYS A 255 -4.02 -20.68 -9.35
C LYS A 255 -5.02 -20.42 -8.21
N PRO A 256 -4.91 -19.27 -7.50
CA PRO A 256 -5.94 -18.84 -6.58
C PRO A 256 -7.27 -18.61 -7.31
N THR A 257 -8.37 -18.60 -6.57
CA THR A 257 -9.66 -18.16 -7.11
C THR A 257 -9.62 -16.64 -7.23
N CYS A 258 -9.87 -16.11 -8.43
CA CYS A 258 -10.04 -14.68 -8.65
C CYS A 258 -11.12 -14.12 -7.70
N LYS A 259 -10.84 -12.98 -7.07
CA LYS A 259 -11.75 -12.28 -6.18
C LYS A 259 -11.82 -10.82 -6.63
N PRO A 260 -13.00 -10.29 -6.95
CA PRO A 260 -13.12 -8.89 -7.32
C PRO A 260 -12.63 -7.98 -6.20
N GLY A 261 -11.82 -6.97 -6.53
CA GLY A 261 -11.10 -6.20 -5.53
C GLY A 261 -10.05 -5.24 -6.11
N TRP A 262 -9.56 -4.34 -5.26
CA TRP A 262 -8.44 -3.46 -5.58
C TRP A 262 -7.10 -4.14 -5.32
N GLU A 263 -6.33 -4.40 -6.38
CA GLU A 263 -4.98 -4.96 -6.31
C GLU A 263 -3.92 -3.91 -6.69
N GLY A 264 -2.64 -4.19 -6.39
CA GLY A 264 -1.52 -3.32 -6.79
C GLY A 264 -1.29 -2.05 -5.94
N TRP A 265 -1.68 -2.03 -4.66
CA TRP A 265 -1.52 -0.87 -3.77
C TRP A 265 -1.04 -1.23 -2.35
N SER A 266 -0.51 -0.24 -1.63
CA SER A 266 0.07 -0.40 -0.29
C SER A 266 -0.87 0.08 0.81
N LYS A 267 -1.20 -0.78 1.79
CA LYS A 267 -2.05 -0.42 2.93
C LYS A 267 -1.42 0.58 3.92
N ARG A 268 -0.09 0.67 3.93
CA ARG A 268 0.71 1.67 4.65
C ARG A 268 1.40 2.53 3.60
N MET A 269 1.14 3.82 3.61
CA MET A 269 1.85 4.83 2.84
C MET A 269 2.49 5.79 3.83
N GLU A 270 3.70 6.28 3.56
CA GLU A 270 4.44 7.13 4.50
C GLU A 270 4.61 8.52 3.89
N TYR A 271 4.29 9.55 4.66
CA TYR A 271 4.36 10.93 4.23
C TYR A 271 5.46 11.66 4.98
N GLU A 272 6.52 11.98 4.25
CA GLU A 272 7.62 12.84 4.70
C GLU A 272 7.23 14.33 4.52
N PRO A 273 7.23 15.13 5.59
CA PRO A 273 6.87 16.55 5.54
C PRO A 273 7.70 17.36 4.54
N GLY A 274 7.04 18.20 3.74
CA GLY A 274 7.69 19.09 2.77
C GLY A 274 7.97 18.48 1.39
N THR A 275 7.72 17.19 1.18
CA THR A 275 7.88 16.51 -0.13
C THR A 275 6.82 16.88 -1.18
N GLY A 276 5.68 17.44 -0.76
CA GLY A 276 4.60 17.88 -1.66
C GLY A 276 3.40 16.92 -1.67
N SER A 277 2.94 16.50 -2.86
CA SER A 277 1.85 15.52 -3.02
C SER A 277 2.41 14.09 -3.12
N LEU A 278 1.94 13.18 -2.28
CA LEU A 278 2.27 11.76 -2.25
C LEU A 278 1.23 10.95 -3.03
N ALA A 279 1.62 10.28 -4.12
CA ALA A 279 0.72 9.39 -4.85
C ALA A 279 0.33 8.17 -3.98
N LEU A 280 -0.98 7.98 -3.76
CA LEU A 280 -1.49 6.93 -2.88
C LEU A 280 -1.58 5.56 -3.58
N PHE A 281 -1.97 5.57 -4.85
CA PHE A 281 -2.39 4.36 -5.58
C PHE A 281 -1.61 4.12 -6.90
N PRO A 282 -0.28 4.34 -6.97
CA PRO A 282 0.47 4.49 -8.23
C PRO A 282 0.48 3.26 -9.17
N SER A 283 0.14 2.07 -8.67
CA SER A 283 0.01 0.82 -9.45
C SER A 283 -1.33 0.11 -9.26
N MET A 284 -2.32 0.81 -8.69
CA MET A 284 -3.59 0.22 -8.32
C MET A 284 -4.48 -0.03 -9.54
N HIS A 285 -5.21 -1.15 -9.51
CA HIS A 285 -6.14 -1.56 -10.56
C HIS A 285 -7.29 -2.39 -9.98
N LEU A 286 -8.44 -2.36 -10.65
CA LEU A 286 -9.64 -3.09 -10.25
C LEU A 286 -9.73 -4.46 -10.94
N GLU A 287 -9.60 -5.54 -10.19
CA GLU A 287 -9.88 -6.89 -10.69
C GLU A 287 -11.39 -7.16 -10.69
N THR A 288 -11.92 -7.65 -11.81
CA THR A 288 -13.36 -7.92 -12.04
C THR A 288 -13.67 -9.38 -12.39
N CYS A 289 -12.64 -10.23 -12.53
CA CYS A 289 -12.75 -11.65 -12.82
C CYS A 289 -13.48 -12.00 -14.14
N GLU A 290 -13.18 -11.23 -15.20
CA GLU A 290 -13.74 -11.37 -16.56
C GLU A 290 -15.24 -11.00 -16.71
N GLU A 291 -15.88 -10.42 -15.68
CA GLU A 291 -17.29 -10.00 -15.74
C GLU A 291 -17.49 -8.63 -16.46
N PRO A 292 -18.52 -8.48 -17.33
CA PRO A 292 -18.72 -7.28 -18.14
C PRO A 292 -19.48 -6.17 -17.40
N ILE A 293 -18.72 -5.15 -16.98
CA ILE A 293 -19.21 -3.97 -16.28
C ILE A 293 -19.92 -2.95 -17.19
N THR A 294 -20.68 -2.02 -16.61
CA THR A 294 -21.33 -0.88 -17.29
C THR A 294 -21.11 0.46 -16.61
N SER A 295 -20.75 0.48 -15.32
CA SER A 295 -20.33 1.69 -14.61
C SER A 295 -19.59 1.32 -13.31
N ILE A 296 -18.54 2.07 -13.02
CA ILE A 296 -17.79 2.04 -11.76
C ILE A 296 -18.06 3.36 -11.03
N GLN A 297 -18.38 3.28 -9.74
CA GLN A 297 -18.33 4.42 -8.83
C GLN A 297 -17.49 4.05 -7.61
N ALA A 298 -16.46 4.85 -7.31
CA ALA A 298 -15.64 4.72 -6.11
C ALA A 298 -15.70 6.01 -5.28
N ASN A 299 -15.65 5.88 -3.96
CA ASN A 299 -15.58 7.00 -3.03
C ASN A 299 -14.43 6.73 -2.05
N ILE A 300 -13.43 7.62 -2.09
CA ILE A 300 -12.22 7.61 -1.28
C ILE A 300 -12.44 8.58 -0.13
N GLU A 301 -12.27 8.11 1.10
CA GLU A 301 -12.44 8.88 2.34
C GLU A 301 -11.12 8.87 3.12
N LEU A 302 -10.65 10.06 3.50
CA LEU A 302 -9.46 10.31 4.30
C LEU A 302 -9.87 10.84 5.67
N GLU A 303 -9.59 10.09 6.73
CA GLU A 303 -9.85 10.48 8.12
C GLU A 303 -8.82 11.52 8.58
N THR A 304 -9.11 12.81 8.35
CA THR A 304 -8.32 13.94 8.83
C THR A 304 -8.77 14.50 10.18
N ASN A 305 -9.90 14.01 10.72
CA ASN A 305 -10.51 14.42 12.00
C ASN A 305 -9.78 13.82 13.22
N HIS A 306 -8.45 13.99 13.29
CA HIS A 306 -7.60 13.38 14.32
C HIS A 306 -7.53 14.21 15.62
N ILE A 307 -7.69 15.53 15.54
CA ILE A 307 -7.79 16.47 16.68
C ILE A 307 -8.86 17.53 16.34
N GLY A 308 -9.50 18.11 17.37
CA GLY A 308 -10.07 19.44 17.28
C GLY A 308 -11.23 19.63 16.29
N LYS A 309 -11.13 20.69 15.48
CA LYS A 309 -12.23 21.31 14.71
C LYS A 309 -12.38 20.77 13.28
N GLY A 310 -11.93 19.54 13.03
CA GLY A 310 -11.81 18.95 11.69
C GLY A 310 -10.46 19.22 11.04
N CYS A 311 -10.35 18.94 9.74
CA CYS A 311 -9.10 18.84 8.99
C CYS A 311 -8.08 19.97 9.27
N ASP A 312 -6.97 19.58 9.92
CA ASP A 312 -5.70 20.32 9.96
C ASP A 312 -5.85 21.81 10.36
N ARG A 313 -6.52 22.05 11.50
CA ARG A 313 -6.73 23.38 12.09
C ARG A 313 -5.79 23.72 13.26
N ASP A 314 -5.14 22.71 13.83
CA ASP A 314 -4.40 22.79 15.10
C ASP A 314 -2.95 23.27 14.91
N THR A 315 -2.76 24.56 14.64
CA THR A 315 -1.43 25.17 14.41
C THR A 315 -1.37 26.69 14.67
N TYR A 316 -2.50 27.39 14.58
CA TYR A 316 -2.61 28.82 14.89
C TYR A 316 -3.99 29.07 15.52
N SER A 317 -4.08 30.02 16.47
CA SER A 317 -5.38 30.48 16.97
C SER A 317 -6.23 31.10 15.85
N GLU A 318 -7.56 31.05 15.93
CA GLU A 318 -8.42 31.56 14.85
C GLU A 318 -8.20 33.07 14.63
N ARG A 319 -7.92 33.81 15.70
CA ARG A 319 -7.47 35.21 15.65
C ARG A 319 -6.23 35.41 14.76
N SER A 320 -5.28 34.49 14.84
CA SER A 320 -4.05 34.50 14.05
C SER A 320 -4.29 34.06 12.61
N LEU A 321 -5.14 33.04 12.40
CA LEU A 321 -5.58 32.63 11.06
C LEU A 321 -6.31 33.76 10.32
N HIS A 322 -7.15 34.54 11.00
CA HIS A 322 -7.78 35.74 10.43
C HIS A 322 -6.72 36.74 9.92
N ILE A 323 -5.65 37.01 10.70
CA ILE A 323 -4.56 37.91 10.30
C ILE A 323 -3.81 37.34 9.08
N LEU A 324 -3.40 36.07 9.13
CA LEU A 324 -2.71 35.38 8.04
C LEU A 324 -3.53 35.34 6.73
N CYS A 325 -4.85 35.18 6.82
CA CYS A 325 -5.77 35.23 5.68
C CYS A 325 -6.05 36.65 5.15
N GLY A 326 -5.51 37.70 5.78
CA GLY A 326 -5.66 39.09 5.34
C GLY A 326 -6.96 39.76 5.76
N ALA A 327 -7.53 39.34 6.90
CA ALA A 327 -8.48 40.18 7.63
C ALA A 327 -7.79 41.49 8.06
N SER A 328 -8.57 42.53 8.34
CA SER A 328 -8.06 43.77 8.94
C SER A 328 -8.39 43.82 10.42
N SER A 329 -7.46 44.39 11.19
CA SER A 329 -7.59 44.69 12.62
C SER A 329 -8.93 45.35 12.99
N GLY A 330 -9.35 45.12 14.24
CA GLY A 330 -10.66 45.51 14.77
C GLY A 330 -11.70 44.38 14.85
N THR A 331 -11.27 43.12 14.84
CA THR A 331 -12.11 41.97 15.24
C THR A 331 -11.90 41.74 16.74
N VAL A 332 -12.97 41.47 17.48
CA VAL A 332 -12.95 41.20 18.93
C VAL A 332 -13.39 39.77 19.22
N GLU A 333 -12.63 39.11 20.07
CA GLU A 333 -12.81 37.72 20.48
C GLU A 333 -13.59 37.64 21.81
N LEU A 334 -14.66 36.82 21.84
CA LEU A 334 -15.51 36.65 23.03
C LEU A 334 -15.12 35.43 23.88
N LEU A 335 -14.44 34.46 23.27
CA LEU A 335 -13.92 33.24 23.89
C LEU A 335 -12.38 33.16 23.76
N PRO A 336 -11.61 34.18 24.19
CA PRO A 336 -10.14 34.11 24.16
C PRO A 336 -9.59 33.12 25.18
N ALA A 337 -8.35 32.70 25.02
CA ALA A 337 -7.64 31.87 26.00
C ALA A 337 -7.58 32.56 27.39
N PRO A 338 -7.74 31.82 28.51
CA PRO A 338 -7.75 32.40 29.85
C PRO A 338 -6.42 33.09 30.18
N SER A 339 -6.48 34.36 30.58
CA SER A 339 -5.28 35.19 30.81
C SER A 339 -5.54 36.30 31.81
N SER A 340 -4.50 37.03 32.21
CA SER A 340 -4.60 38.20 33.11
C SER A 340 -5.51 39.31 32.57
N SER A 341 -5.57 39.48 31.24
CA SER A 341 -6.46 40.39 30.54
C SER A 341 -7.84 39.79 30.19
N ALA A 342 -7.95 38.46 30.08
CA ALA A 342 -9.20 37.75 29.81
C ALA A 342 -9.53 36.71 30.88
N ASN A 343 -10.02 37.19 32.03
CA ASN A 343 -10.37 36.35 33.18
C ASN A 343 -11.80 35.75 33.13
N TRP A 344 -12.65 36.16 32.18
CA TRP A 344 -14.05 35.74 32.14
C TRP A 344 -14.28 34.35 31.52
N THR A 345 -13.30 33.79 30.82
CA THR A 345 -13.34 32.43 30.25
C THR A 345 -12.80 31.35 31.19
N VAL A 346 -12.08 31.73 32.26
CA VAL A 346 -11.46 30.82 33.27
C VAL A 346 -12.44 29.80 33.88
N GLY A 347 -13.74 30.13 33.92
CA GLY A 347 -14.79 29.27 34.49
C GLY A 347 -15.49 28.32 33.51
N LEU A 348 -15.10 28.29 32.24
CA LEU A 348 -15.63 27.35 31.24
C LEU A 348 -14.77 26.07 31.18
N PRO A 349 -15.37 24.89 30.96
CA PRO A 349 -14.60 23.68 30.68
C PRO A 349 -13.97 23.78 29.28
N THR A 350 -12.74 23.30 29.17
CA THR A 350 -11.97 23.23 27.93
C THR A 350 -11.66 21.79 27.60
N ASP A 351 -11.69 21.43 26.31
CA ASP A 351 -11.05 20.18 25.87
C ASP A 351 -9.52 20.31 26.07
N ASN A 352 -8.83 19.21 26.39
CA ASN A 352 -7.42 19.22 26.82
C ASN A 352 -6.42 19.32 25.65
N GLY A 353 -6.80 20.02 24.58
CA GLY A 353 -5.94 20.27 23.42
C GLY A 353 -4.88 21.32 23.72
N HIS A 354 -3.63 20.89 23.92
CA HIS A 354 -2.49 21.80 24.09
C HIS A 354 -1.99 22.40 22.76
N ASP A 355 -2.29 21.76 21.62
CA ASP A 355 -1.78 22.15 20.31
C ASP A 355 -2.56 23.28 19.61
N SER A 356 -3.68 23.76 20.16
CA SER A 356 -4.54 24.70 19.41
C SER A 356 -5.48 25.61 20.23
N ASP A 357 -6.32 26.31 19.47
CA ASP A 357 -7.32 27.29 19.86
C ASP A 357 -8.35 26.70 20.85
N GLN A 358 -8.50 27.31 22.04
CA GLN A 358 -9.27 26.74 23.15
C GLN A 358 -10.73 26.41 22.76
N VAL A 359 -11.05 25.11 22.76
CA VAL A 359 -12.40 24.58 22.54
C VAL A 359 -13.16 24.57 23.86
N TYR A 360 -14.24 25.32 23.94
CA TYR A 360 -15.09 25.42 25.14
C TYR A 360 -16.33 24.53 25.01
N GLU A 361 -16.53 23.64 25.98
CA GLU A 361 -17.75 22.82 26.09
C GLU A 361 -18.86 23.60 26.81
N PHE A 362 -20.10 23.45 26.33
CA PHE A 362 -21.31 23.94 26.97
C PHE A 362 -22.27 22.77 27.18
N ASN A 363 -22.43 22.35 28.44
CA ASN A 363 -23.25 21.19 28.80
C ASN A 363 -24.76 21.48 28.95
N GLY A 364 -25.22 22.68 28.57
CA GLY A 364 -26.59 23.16 28.82
C GLY A 364 -26.82 23.81 30.20
N THR A 365 -25.76 24.09 30.97
CA THR A 365 -25.83 24.87 32.23
C THR A 365 -24.78 25.98 32.34
N GLN A 366 -23.77 26.00 31.46
CA GLN A 366 -22.71 27.01 31.45
C GLN A 366 -23.04 28.20 30.55
N ALA A 367 -22.66 29.40 30.99
CA ALA A 367 -22.73 30.63 30.21
C ALA A 367 -21.79 31.69 30.80
N ILE A 368 -21.24 32.55 29.94
CA ILE A 368 -20.41 33.70 30.38
C ILE A 368 -21.12 35.03 30.15
N LYS A 369 -20.73 36.02 30.96
CA LYS A 369 -21.04 37.44 30.75
C LYS A 369 -19.79 38.12 30.21
N VAL A 370 -19.89 38.74 29.04
CA VAL A 370 -18.76 39.50 28.47
C VAL A 370 -18.63 40.82 29.24
N PRO A 371 -17.42 41.23 29.67
CA PRO A 371 -17.23 42.51 30.37
C PRO A 371 -17.56 43.74 29.52
N GLU A 372 -17.97 44.80 30.20
CA GLU A 372 -18.22 46.10 29.56
C GLU A 372 -16.91 46.71 29.03
N GLY A 373 -16.96 47.24 27.81
CA GLY A 373 -15.79 47.81 27.13
C GLY A 373 -15.10 46.86 26.14
N VAL A 374 -15.32 45.54 26.22
CA VAL A 374 -14.73 44.56 25.27
C VAL A 374 -15.35 44.72 23.87
N VAL A 375 -16.68 44.78 23.77
CA VAL A 375 -17.42 45.03 22.52
C VAL A 375 -18.40 46.19 22.69
N SER A 376 -18.57 47.00 21.63
CA SER A 376 -19.64 48.00 21.55
C SER A 376 -21.01 47.33 21.66
N THR A 377 -21.78 47.66 22.70
CA THR A 377 -23.08 47.03 22.98
C THR A 377 -24.09 47.23 21.85
N SER A 378 -24.06 48.37 21.15
CA SER A 378 -24.67 48.51 19.83
C SER A 378 -23.67 48.14 18.73
N LEU A 379 -24.03 47.16 17.90
CA LEU A 379 -23.26 46.77 16.72
C LEU A 379 -23.55 47.80 15.61
N LYS A 380 -22.54 48.56 15.21
CA LYS A 380 -22.65 49.47 14.07
C LYS A 380 -22.59 48.66 12.79
N GLU A 381 -23.63 48.78 11.97
CA GLU A 381 -23.69 48.23 10.62
C GLU A 381 -22.66 48.92 9.69
N PRO A 382 -22.05 48.20 8.74
CA PRO A 382 -22.14 46.75 8.55
C PRO A 382 -21.27 45.99 9.58
N PHE A 383 -21.61 44.73 9.89
CA PHE A 383 -20.84 43.92 10.85
C PHE A 383 -20.79 42.43 10.48
N THR A 384 -19.83 41.72 11.07
CA THR A 384 -19.66 40.27 10.95
C THR A 384 -19.67 39.61 12.33
N ILE A 385 -20.28 38.43 12.41
CA ILE A 385 -20.11 37.47 13.51
C ILE A 385 -19.53 36.18 12.90
N SER A 386 -18.47 35.63 13.51
CA SER A 386 -17.84 34.35 13.10
C SER A 386 -17.83 33.40 14.30
N VAL A 387 -18.08 32.11 14.08
CA VAL A 387 -17.95 31.09 15.13
C VAL A 387 -17.73 29.70 14.54
N TRP A 388 -16.87 28.92 15.17
CA TRP A 388 -16.83 27.47 15.00
C TRP A 388 -17.77 26.83 16.02
N MET A 389 -18.72 26.03 15.54
CA MET A 389 -19.69 25.35 16.39
C MET A 389 -19.79 23.88 16.02
N ARG A 390 -19.88 23.04 17.05
CA ARG A 390 -20.34 21.65 16.97
C ARG A 390 -21.55 21.49 17.86
N HIS A 391 -22.73 21.28 17.28
CA HIS A 391 -23.96 21.16 18.08
C HIS A 391 -24.01 19.81 18.81
N GLY A 392 -24.44 19.84 20.07
CA GLY A 392 -24.64 18.63 20.86
C GLY A 392 -25.92 17.88 20.48
N PRO A 393 -26.29 16.81 21.21
CA PRO A 393 -27.60 16.17 21.07
C PRO A 393 -28.71 17.09 21.61
N GLY A 394 -29.12 18.07 20.79
CA GLY A 394 -30.05 19.13 21.17
C GLY A 394 -31.50 18.68 21.37
N ALA A 395 -32.22 19.47 22.17
CA ALA A 395 -33.66 19.28 22.38
C ALA A 395 -34.48 20.03 21.30
N LYS A 396 -35.82 19.91 21.35
CA LYS A 396 -36.73 20.76 20.54
C LYS A 396 -36.85 22.20 21.07
N GLU A 397 -36.00 22.60 22.02
CA GLU A 397 -36.08 23.88 22.72
C GLU A 397 -35.24 24.96 22.00
N LYS A 398 -35.05 26.13 22.63
CA LYS A 398 -34.24 27.23 22.08
C LYS A 398 -32.90 27.28 22.80
N GLU A 399 -31.82 27.12 22.06
CA GLU A 399 -30.45 27.04 22.57
C GLU A 399 -29.63 28.22 22.01
N THR A 400 -29.08 29.08 22.87
CA THR A 400 -28.56 30.40 22.48
C THR A 400 -27.04 30.47 22.53
N ILE A 401 -26.42 30.65 21.37
CA ILE A 401 -24.97 30.80 21.20
C ILE A 401 -24.52 32.17 21.73
N LEU A 402 -25.23 33.22 21.29
CA LEU A 402 -24.92 34.62 21.59
C LEU A 402 -26.21 35.39 21.87
N CYS A 403 -26.22 36.24 22.89
CA CYS A 403 -27.35 37.12 23.19
C CYS A 403 -26.89 38.44 23.81
N ASN A 404 -27.46 39.55 23.33
CA ASN A 404 -27.37 40.86 23.96
C ASN A 404 -28.79 41.31 24.35
N SER A 405 -29.00 41.56 25.62
CA SER A 405 -30.32 41.81 26.21
C SER A 405 -30.27 42.96 27.22
N ASP A 406 -31.42 43.53 27.57
CA ASP A 406 -31.53 44.47 28.69
C ASP A 406 -30.92 43.87 29.99
N LYS A 407 -30.01 44.63 30.62
CA LYS A 407 -29.27 44.22 31.83
C LYS A 407 -30.19 44.13 33.06
N THR A 408 -31.24 44.97 33.11
CA THR A 408 -32.17 45.14 34.23
C THR A 408 -33.59 45.51 33.76
N GLU A 409 -34.59 45.29 34.63
CA GLU A 409 -36.02 45.68 34.48
C GLU A 409 -36.80 44.97 33.37
N MET A 410 -36.21 44.79 32.20
CA MET A 410 -36.83 44.27 30.98
C MET A 410 -36.06 43.08 30.43
N ASN A 411 -36.68 42.37 29.48
CA ASN A 411 -36.12 41.20 28.79
C ASN A 411 -36.07 41.43 27.26
N ARG A 412 -35.85 42.66 26.77
CA ARG A 412 -35.77 42.89 25.32
C ARG A 412 -34.39 42.43 24.85
N HIS A 413 -34.38 41.46 23.95
CA HIS A 413 -33.17 41.11 23.21
C HIS A 413 -32.95 42.16 22.11
N HIS A 414 -31.74 42.71 22.05
CA HIS A 414 -31.27 43.67 21.04
C HIS A 414 -30.72 42.91 19.83
N TYR A 415 -29.89 41.90 20.08
CA TYR A 415 -29.56 40.87 19.09
C TYR A 415 -29.33 39.50 19.75
N SER A 416 -29.51 38.41 19.00
CA SER A 416 -29.20 37.05 19.45
C SER A 416 -29.01 36.08 18.28
N LEU A 417 -27.97 35.25 18.36
CA LEU A 417 -27.74 34.11 17.48
C LEU A 417 -28.10 32.82 18.24
N TYR A 418 -29.03 32.03 17.71
CA TYR A 418 -29.55 30.86 18.41
C TYR A 418 -29.93 29.71 17.46
N VAL A 419 -29.92 28.50 18.00
CA VAL A 419 -30.37 27.25 17.36
C VAL A 419 -31.76 26.90 17.87
N HIS A 420 -32.63 26.46 16.96
CA HIS A 420 -33.93 25.89 17.31
C HIS A 420 -34.44 24.91 16.25
N SER A 421 -34.56 23.62 16.62
CA SER A 421 -35.10 22.56 15.75
C SER A 421 -34.43 22.47 14.36
N CYS A 422 -33.10 22.23 14.34
CA CYS A 422 -32.26 22.16 13.13
C CYS A 422 -32.39 23.38 12.21
N ARG A 423 -32.39 24.57 12.83
CA ARG A 423 -32.30 25.87 12.18
C ARG A 423 -31.35 26.75 12.97
N LEU A 424 -30.60 27.58 12.25
CA LEU A 424 -29.92 28.73 12.82
C LEU A 424 -30.83 29.95 12.62
N ILE A 425 -30.97 30.78 13.66
CA ILE A 425 -31.76 32.00 13.62
C ILE A 425 -30.91 33.14 14.17
N PHE A 426 -30.91 34.27 13.46
CA PHE A 426 -30.36 35.53 13.96
C PHE A 426 -31.47 36.55 14.15
N LEU A 427 -31.59 37.08 15.36
CA LEU A 427 -32.41 38.22 15.73
C LEU A 427 -31.52 39.47 15.81
N LEU A 428 -31.93 40.54 15.14
CA LEU A 428 -31.36 41.89 15.25
C LEU A 428 -32.51 42.91 15.28
N ARG A 429 -32.78 43.51 16.44
CA ARG A 429 -33.68 44.65 16.53
C ARG A 429 -32.89 45.94 16.35
N GLN A 430 -33.40 46.82 15.49
CA GLN A 430 -32.78 48.12 15.27
C GLN A 430 -33.04 49.10 16.42
N ASP A 431 -32.06 49.99 16.61
CA ASP A 431 -32.18 51.20 17.42
C ASP A 431 -33.36 52.09 16.97
N PRO A 432 -33.92 52.91 17.89
CA PRO A 432 -35.05 53.79 17.62
C PRO A 432 -34.76 54.82 16.52
N SER A 433 -35.39 54.64 15.34
CA SER A 433 -35.42 55.60 14.25
C SER A 433 -36.66 56.49 14.28
N GLU A 434 -36.58 57.70 13.69
CA GLU A 434 -37.73 58.63 13.58
C GLU A 434 -38.92 58.08 12.76
N SER A 435 -38.73 56.98 12.01
CA SER A 435 -39.77 56.26 11.28
C SER A 435 -40.19 54.97 11.99
N GLU A 436 -41.47 54.87 12.34
CA GLU A 436 -42.15 53.66 12.87
C GLU A 436 -42.51 52.66 11.75
N ASN A 437 -41.55 52.39 10.85
CA ASN A 437 -41.73 51.37 9.81
C ASN A 437 -41.25 50.01 10.33
N TYR A 438 -41.93 48.95 9.90
CA TYR A 438 -41.41 47.57 9.97
C TYR A 438 -40.05 47.48 9.26
N LYS A 439 -39.15 46.66 9.81
CA LYS A 439 -37.83 46.38 9.23
C LYS A 439 -37.44 44.92 9.46
N PRO A 440 -36.63 44.31 8.56
CA PRO A 440 -36.05 42.98 8.77
C PRO A 440 -35.38 42.85 10.15
N ALA A 441 -35.80 41.85 10.92
CA ALA A 441 -35.42 41.70 12.32
C ALA A 441 -35.08 40.26 12.73
N GLU A 442 -35.77 39.23 12.21
CA GLU A 442 -35.34 37.83 12.36
C GLU A 442 -35.04 37.19 11.01
N PHE A 443 -33.91 36.47 10.93
CA PHE A 443 -33.42 35.79 9.74
C PHE A 443 -33.25 34.31 10.05
N HIS A 444 -33.85 33.43 9.25
CA HIS A 444 -33.88 31.99 9.52
C HIS A 444 -33.22 31.19 8.39
N TRP A 445 -32.34 30.27 8.77
CA TRP A 445 -31.72 29.28 7.87
C TRP A 445 -32.08 27.87 8.34
N LYS A 446 -32.47 27.00 7.40
CA LYS A 446 -32.54 25.55 7.64
C LYS A 446 -31.22 24.97 7.13
N LEU A 447 -30.46 24.37 8.03
CA LEU A 447 -29.11 23.85 7.79
C LEU A 447 -29.05 22.47 8.43
N ASP A 448 -28.62 21.48 7.66
CA ASP A 448 -28.48 20.12 8.18
C ASP A 448 -27.18 20.00 9.03
N GLN A 449 -26.18 20.84 8.72
CA GLN A 449 -24.95 21.16 9.49
C GLN A 449 -25.19 21.58 10.94
N VAL A 450 -26.42 21.91 11.32
CA VAL A 450 -26.77 22.29 12.69
C VAL A 450 -27.17 21.06 13.52
N CYS A 451 -27.26 19.86 12.94
CA CYS A 451 -27.81 18.67 13.58
C CYS A 451 -27.12 17.33 13.28
N ASP A 452 -26.11 17.28 12.41
CA ASP A 452 -25.23 16.10 12.20
C ASP A 452 -24.26 15.85 13.38
N LYS A 453 -23.90 16.92 14.11
CA LYS A 453 -22.95 16.98 15.24
C LYS A 453 -21.48 16.98 14.81
N GLU A 454 -21.19 17.47 13.61
CA GLU A 454 -19.84 17.74 13.14
C GLU A 454 -19.43 19.19 13.44
N TRP A 455 -18.22 19.59 13.05
CA TRP A 455 -17.70 20.94 13.24
C TRP A 455 -17.88 21.77 11.97
N HIS A 456 -18.56 22.93 12.10
CA HIS A 456 -18.81 23.82 10.97
C HIS A 456 -18.43 25.27 11.29
N HIS A 457 -18.01 26.01 10.27
CA HIS A 457 -17.67 27.42 10.36
C HIS A 457 -18.82 28.30 9.90
N TYR A 458 -19.41 29.05 10.83
CA TYR A 458 -20.52 29.96 10.54
C TYR A 458 -20.02 31.40 10.51
N VAL A 459 -20.12 32.05 9.35
CA VAL A 459 -19.79 33.47 9.18
C VAL A 459 -21.02 34.24 8.72
N LEU A 460 -21.55 35.08 9.60
CA LEU A 460 -22.72 35.91 9.34
C LEU A 460 -22.31 37.34 9.02
N ASN A 461 -22.44 37.74 7.75
CA ASN A 461 -22.24 39.11 7.27
C ASN A 461 -23.57 39.88 7.23
N MET A 462 -23.66 40.99 7.95
CA MET A 462 -24.85 41.84 8.11
C MET A 462 -24.63 43.24 7.52
N GLU A 463 -25.36 43.59 6.45
CA GLU A 463 -25.41 44.92 5.83
C GLU A 463 -26.82 45.19 5.30
N LEU A 464 -27.73 45.73 6.12
CA LEU A 464 -29.15 45.70 5.81
C LEU A 464 -29.51 46.54 4.55
N PRO A 465 -30.41 46.04 3.68
CA PRO A 465 -31.31 44.89 3.87
C PRO A 465 -30.69 43.52 3.52
N THR A 466 -29.43 43.46 3.10
CA THR A 466 -28.74 42.21 2.71
C THR A 466 -28.11 41.49 3.91
N VAL A 467 -28.27 40.17 3.94
CA VAL A 467 -27.63 39.30 4.92
C VAL A 467 -27.08 38.09 4.18
N ALA A 468 -25.81 37.77 4.42
CA ALA A 468 -25.17 36.58 3.88
C ALA A 468 -24.63 35.74 5.03
N LEU A 469 -25.22 34.55 5.22
CA LEU A 469 -24.60 33.51 6.03
C LEU A 469 -23.68 32.69 5.11
N PHE A 470 -22.47 32.44 5.56
CA PHE A 470 -21.61 31.40 5.02
C PHE A 470 -21.52 30.27 6.03
N VAL A 471 -21.68 29.04 5.54
CA VAL A 471 -21.32 27.81 6.28
C VAL A 471 -20.28 27.11 5.42
N ASP A 472 -19.09 26.87 5.97
CA ASP A 472 -18.02 26.14 5.30
C ASP A 472 -17.65 26.73 3.90
N GLY A 473 -17.55 28.06 3.84
CA GLY A 473 -17.29 28.82 2.61
C GLY A 473 -18.47 28.93 1.62
N VAL A 474 -19.50 28.09 1.77
CA VAL A 474 -20.72 28.07 0.95
C VAL A 474 -21.72 29.11 1.48
N SER A 475 -22.30 29.92 0.60
CA SER A 475 -23.29 30.95 0.96
C SER A 475 -24.72 30.39 1.03
N PHE A 476 -25.45 30.71 2.11
CA PHE A 476 -26.84 30.32 2.34
C PHE A 476 -27.74 31.55 2.51
N ASP A 477 -28.73 31.68 1.63
CA ASP A 477 -29.78 32.70 1.75
C ASP A 477 -30.80 32.32 2.86
N PRO A 478 -31.34 33.29 3.62
CA PRO A 478 -32.38 33.02 4.61
C PRO A 478 -33.71 32.62 3.94
N PHE A 479 -34.30 31.50 4.36
CA PHE A 479 -35.57 31.00 3.78
C PHE A 479 -36.80 31.80 4.28
N LEU A 480 -36.65 32.50 5.40
CA LEU A 480 -37.64 33.36 6.00
C LEU A 480 -36.93 34.57 6.62
N VAL A 481 -37.51 35.74 6.39
CA VAL A 481 -37.14 36.99 7.06
C VAL A 481 -38.42 37.56 7.68
N THR A 482 -38.39 37.78 8.99
CA THR A 482 -39.51 38.37 9.75
C THR A 482 -39.19 39.84 10.04
N GLU A 483 -40.16 40.72 9.86
CA GLU A 483 -40.03 42.14 10.20
C GLU A 483 -40.61 42.43 11.60
N ASP A 484 -39.92 43.25 12.39
CA ASP A 484 -40.36 43.72 13.71
C ASP A 484 -40.30 45.27 13.76
N TYR A 485 -40.86 45.86 14.81
CA TYR A 485 -40.70 47.29 15.08
C TYR A 485 -39.32 47.59 15.70
N PRO A 486 -38.71 48.76 15.41
CA PRO A 486 -37.53 49.24 16.13
C PRO A 486 -37.77 49.35 17.64
N LEU A 487 -36.73 49.12 18.44
CA LEU A 487 -36.84 49.17 19.89
C LEU A 487 -37.17 50.58 20.39
N HIS A 488 -38.16 50.69 21.29
CA HIS A 488 -38.44 51.95 21.97
C HIS A 488 -37.23 52.44 22.77
N ALA A 489 -36.90 53.73 22.64
CA ALA A 489 -35.76 54.36 23.28
C ALA A 489 -35.78 54.18 24.81
N SER A 490 -34.70 53.61 25.34
CA SER A 490 -34.53 53.26 26.76
C SER A 490 -33.17 53.72 27.28
N LYS A 491 -33.08 53.96 28.59
CA LYS A 491 -31.80 54.24 29.29
C LYS A 491 -31.27 53.01 30.06
N ILE A 492 -31.76 51.83 29.69
CA ILE A 492 -31.36 50.56 30.27
C ILE A 492 -30.08 50.12 29.55
N GLU A 493 -29.03 49.83 30.33
CA GLU A 493 -27.79 49.21 29.84
C GLU A 493 -28.06 47.79 29.32
N THR A 494 -27.23 47.27 28.42
CA THR A 494 -27.37 45.91 27.90
C THR A 494 -26.26 44.99 28.38
N GLN A 495 -26.56 43.70 28.48
CA GLN A 495 -25.64 42.64 28.88
C GLN A 495 -25.43 41.67 27.70
N LEU A 496 -24.18 41.58 27.25
CA LEU A 496 -23.74 40.58 26.27
C LEU A 496 -23.40 39.27 26.99
N THR A 497 -23.88 38.15 26.44
CA THR A 497 -23.71 36.79 26.98
C THR A 497 -23.43 35.77 25.87
N VAL A 498 -22.66 34.73 26.22
CA VAL A 498 -22.34 33.58 25.36
C VAL A 498 -22.75 32.29 26.06
N GLY A 499 -23.31 31.34 25.32
CA GLY A 499 -23.77 30.05 25.83
C GLY A 499 -25.14 30.08 26.53
N ALA A 500 -25.72 31.25 26.76
CA ALA A 500 -27.11 31.46 27.17
C ALA A 500 -27.57 32.89 26.86
N CYS A 501 -28.80 33.23 27.23
CA CYS A 501 -29.35 34.58 27.14
C CYS A 501 -29.78 35.09 28.53
N TRP A 502 -29.33 36.30 28.88
CA TRP A 502 -29.68 36.97 30.13
C TRP A 502 -31.12 37.52 30.12
N GLN A 503 -31.78 37.49 31.28
CA GLN A 503 -33.10 38.10 31.48
C GLN A 503 -33.04 39.15 32.59
N GLY A 504 -32.88 40.43 32.23
CA GLY A 504 -32.79 41.54 33.17
C GLY A 504 -34.01 41.75 34.08
N GLY A 505 -35.17 41.17 33.76
CA GLY A 505 -36.37 41.16 34.58
C GLY A 505 -36.38 40.13 35.72
N SER A 506 -35.65 39.01 35.59
CA SER A 506 -35.48 38.01 36.67
C SER A 506 -34.06 37.91 37.23
N ALA A 507 -33.08 38.51 36.55
CA ALA A 507 -31.64 38.40 36.80
C ALA A 507 -31.11 36.95 36.68
N GLU A 508 -31.65 36.19 35.73
CA GLU A 508 -31.27 34.79 35.47
C GLU A 508 -30.75 34.58 34.03
N MET A 509 -30.02 33.49 33.83
CA MET A 509 -29.61 32.97 32.52
C MET A 509 -30.56 31.85 32.08
N LEU A 510 -31.05 31.91 30.85
CA LEU A 510 -31.93 30.90 30.25
C LEU A 510 -31.57 30.66 28.78
N GLN A 511 -32.16 29.63 28.16
CA GLN A 511 -31.90 29.21 26.77
C GLN A 511 -30.42 28.80 26.55
N TYR A 512 -29.88 28.01 27.48
CA TYR A 512 -28.51 27.52 27.44
C TYR A 512 -28.20 26.71 26.17
N PHE A 513 -26.99 26.87 25.65
CA PHE A 513 -26.46 26.12 24.52
C PHE A 513 -25.95 24.73 24.94
N ARG A 514 -26.00 23.76 24.02
CA ARG A 514 -25.48 22.39 24.20
C ARG A 514 -24.53 22.04 23.05
N GLY A 515 -23.27 21.77 23.35
CA GLY A 515 -22.24 21.48 22.35
C GLY A 515 -20.98 22.31 22.58
N ASN A 516 -20.12 22.39 21.56
CA ASN A 516 -18.81 23.04 21.67
C ASN A 516 -18.74 24.30 20.81
N LEU A 517 -18.07 25.33 21.32
CA LEU A 517 -17.81 26.60 20.62
C LEU A 517 -16.31 26.93 20.66
N ALA A 518 -15.79 27.50 19.57
CA ALA A 518 -14.44 28.04 19.49
C ALA A 518 -14.38 29.23 18.52
N GLY A 519 -13.37 30.11 18.68
CA GLY A 519 -13.15 31.25 17.78
C GLY A 519 -14.35 32.19 17.61
N LEU A 520 -15.15 32.41 18.67
CA LEU A 520 -16.32 33.28 18.61
C LEU A 520 -15.89 34.75 18.52
N MET A 521 -16.08 35.33 17.33
CA MET A 521 -15.57 36.63 16.90
C MET A 521 -16.69 37.59 16.51
N ILE A 522 -16.56 38.87 16.86
CA ILE A 522 -17.42 39.96 16.40
C ILE A 522 -16.57 41.09 15.80
N ARG A 523 -17.02 41.63 14.67
CA ARG A 523 -16.34 42.73 13.96
C ARG A 523 -17.37 43.76 13.51
N SER A 524 -17.30 44.99 14.05
CA SER A 524 -18.26 46.06 13.75
C SER A 524 -17.68 47.12 12.81
N GLY A 525 -18.52 47.69 11.94
CA GLY A 525 -18.16 48.69 10.93
C GLY A 525 -17.48 48.14 9.66
N LYS A 526 -17.34 46.82 9.52
CA LYS A 526 -16.74 46.13 8.35
C LYS A 526 -17.36 44.74 8.18
N LEU A 527 -17.58 44.33 6.93
CA LEU A 527 -17.86 42.93 6.58
C LEU A 527 -16.56 42.13 6.37
N GLU A 528 -16.64 40.81 6.54
CA GLU A 528 -15.55 39.90 6.16
C GLU A 528 -15.63 39.52 4.67
N LYS A 529 -14.46 39.50 4.01
CA LYS A 529 -14.36 39.25 2.56
C LYS A 529 -14.46 37.75 2.28
N LYS A 530 -15.16 37.33 1.21
CA LYS A 530 -15.22 35.92 0.82
C LYS A 530 -13.83 35.25 0.71
N ARG A 531 -12.80 35.92 0.15
CA ARG A 531 -11.41 35.38 0.14
C ARG A 531 -10.86 35.05 1.54
N VAL A 532 -11.24 35.80 2.57
CA VAL A 532 -10.83 35.53 3.96
C VAL A 532 -11.63 34.35 4.51
N ILE A 533 -12.94 34.31 4.28
CA ILE A 533 -13.82 33.19 4.68
C ILE A 533 -13.35 31.87 4.04
N ASP A 534 -13.04 31.91 2.75
CA ASP A 534 -12.53 30.76 1.99
C ASP A 534 -11.17 30.33 2.55
N CYS A 535 -10.23 31.26 2.75
CA CYS A 535 -8.92 30.98 3.35
C CYS A 535 -9.00 30.41 4.78
N LEU A 536 -9.98 30.86 5.59
CA LEU A 536 -10.21 30.34 6.93
C LEU A 536 -10.80 28.93 6.92
N TYR A 537 -11.50 28.53 5.85
CA TYR A 537 -12.13 27.22 5.72
C TYR A 537 -11.26 26.19 4.97
N THR A 538 -10.56 26.59 3.90
CA THR A 538 -9.78 25.70 3.05
C THR A 538 -8.75 24.92 3.85
N CYS A 539 -8.84 23.60 3.75
CA CYS A 539 -7.98 22.65 4.45
C CYS A 539 -6.57 22.65 3.83
N LYS A 540 -5.55 22.43 4.66
CA LYS A 540 -4.14 22.32 4.20
C LYS A 540 -3.68 20.88 3.97
N GLU A 541 -4.38 19.93 4.58
CA GLU A 541 -4.30 18.48 4.36
C GLU A 541 -5.52 18.04 3.55
N GLY A 542 -5.34 17.04 2.68
CA GLY A 542 -6.45 16.44 1.96
C GLY A 542 -6.01 15.52 0.83
N LEU A 543 -7.00 15.13 0.03
CA LEU A 543 -6.82 14.47 -1.26
C LEU A 543 -6.59 15.53 -2.35
N ASP A 544 -5.50 15.37 -3.10
CA ASP A 544 -5.16 16.12 -4.32
C ASP A 544 -5.14 15.14 -5.52
N MET A 545 -5.43 15.62 -6.72
CA MET A 545 -5.43 14.79 -7.92
C MET A 545 -5.13 15.63 -9.16
N GLN A 546 -3.95 15.40 -9.74
CA GLN A 546 -3.43 16.19 -10.85
C GLN A 546 -3.67 15.46 -12.17
N LEU A 547 -4.83 15.72 -12.80
CA LEU A 547 -5.22 15.09 -14.06
C LEU A 547 -4.58 15.75 -15.29
N PRO A 548 -4.04 14.97 -16.24
CA PRO A 548 -3.79 15.42 -17.61
C PRO A 548 -5.10 15.83 -18.30
N GLU A 549 -5.07 16.93 -19.07
CA GLU A 549 -6.25 17.48 -19.77
C GLU A 549 -6.97 16.47 -20.70
N GLU A 550 -6.24 15.46 -21.18
CA GLU A 550 -6.77 14.43 -22.10
C GLU A 550 -7.69 13.40 -21.41
N VAL A 551 -7.54 13.17 -20.10
CA VAL A 551 -8.26 12.11 -19.36
C VAL A 551 -9.50 12.65 -18.61
N GLY A 552 -9.45 13.90 -18.15
CA GLY A 552 -10.50 14.53 -17.32
C GLY A 552 -11.84 14.81 -18.01
N THR A 553 -12.14 14.19 -19.15
CA THR A 553 -13.41 14.35 -19.89
C THR A 553 -14.31 13.12 -19.88
N THR A 554 -13.78 11.93 -19.60
CA THR A 554 -14.55 10.67 -19.53
C THR A 554 -15.12 10.40 -18.14
N ILE A 555 -14.34 10.70 -17.09
CA ILE A 555 -14.66 10.37 -15.70
C ILE A 555 -15.12 11.62 -14.95
N LYS A 556 -16.22 11.50 -14.20
CA LYS A 556 -16.69 12.55 -13.30
C LYS A 556 -15.94 12.46 -11.98
N VAL A 557 -15.51 13.62 -11.49
CA VAL A 557 -14.70 13.79 -10.28
C VAL A 557 -15.40 14.80 -9.38
N GLN A 558 -15.63 14.45 -8.12
CA GLN A 558 -16.25 15.33 -7.13
C GLN A 558 -15.50 15.26 -5.80
N PHE A 559 -14.88 16.37 -5.40
CA PHE A 559 -14.33 16.55 -4.05
C PHE A 559 -15.41 17.10 -3.11
N ASN A 560 -15.36 16.71 -1.83
CA ASN A 560 -16.06 17.46 -0.79
C ASN A 560 -15.36 18.81 -0.51
N PRO A 561 -16.03 19.80 0.11
CA PRO A 561 -15.43 21.14 0.29
C PRO A 561 -14.18 21.17 1.19
N SER A 562 -14.00 20.17 2.07
CA SER A 562 -12.83 20.01 2.94
C SER A 562 -11.71 19.16 2.35
N GLN A 563 -11.83 18.71 1.08
CA GLN A 563 -10.89 17.82 0.39
C GLN A 563 -10.59 16.48 1.12
N SER A 564 -11.40 16.08 2.10
CA SER A 564 -11.27 14.83 2.84
C SER A 564 -12.00 13.65 2.20
N SER A 565 -12.86 13.87 1.21
CA SER A 565 -13.41 12.79 0.37
C SER A 565 -13.50 13.14 -1.11
N LEU A 566 -13.34 12.10 -1.93
CA LEU A 566 -13.28 12.16 -3.38
C LEU A 566 -14.14 11.05 -3.98
N THR A 567 -15.20 11.42 -4.70
CA THR A 567 -16.03 10.50 -5.48
C THR A 567 -15.62 10.53 -6.96
N LEU A 568 -15.42 9.35 -7.53
CA LEU A 568 -15.11 9.10 -8.94
C LEU A 568 -16.23 8.26 -9.57
N GLU A 569 -16.69 8.63 -10.77
CA GLU A 569 -17.71 7.90 -11.53
C GLU A 569 -17.31 7.78 -13.00
N GLY A 570 -17.27 6.57 -13.53
CA GLY A 570 -16.91 6.27 -14.92
C GLY A 570 -17.55 4.99 -15.47
N ASP A 571 -17.22 4.65 -16.72
CA ASP A 571 -17.72 3.49 -17.47
C ASP A 571 -16.59 2.60 -18.03
N ASP A 572 -15.47 3.18 -18.45
CA ASP A 572 -14.26 2.45 -18.88
C ASP A 572 -13.27 2.18 -17.73
N ILE A 573 -12.89 0.91 -17.54
CA ILE A 573 -11.98 0.47 -16.47
C ILE A 573 -10.53 0.94 -16.69
N GLU A 574 -10.07 0.92 -17.95
CA GLU A 574 -8.71 1.33 -18.30
C GLU A 574 -8.46 2.82 -18.04
N SER A 575 -9.49 3.65 -18.18
CA SER A 575 -9.46 5.07 -17.81
C SER A 575 -9.63 5.26 -16.31
N PHE A 576 -10.46 4.42 -15.66
CA PHE A 576 -10.73 4.52 -14.22
C PHE A 576 -9.47 4.23 -13.39
N ASP A 577 -8.75 3.15 -13.70
CA ASP A 577 -7.47 2.82 -13.04
C ASP A 577 -6.44 3.93 -13.23
N LYS A 578 -6.33 4.50 -14.44
CA LYS A 578 -5.42 5.64 -14.72
C LYS A 578 -5.77 6.88 -13.89
N VAL A 579 -7.04 7.21 -13.71
CA VAL A 579 -7.46 8.31 -12.82
C VAL A 579 -7.15 7.98 -11.36
N MET A 580 -7.42 6.76 -10.92
CA MET A 580 -7.17 6.31 -9.55
C MET A 580 -5.67 6.39 -9.19
N GLN A 581 -4.78 6.07 -10.13
CA GLN A 581 -3.32 6.18 -9.99
C GLN A 581 -2.82 7.62 -9.82
N HIS A 582 -3.60 8.63 -10.19
CA HIS A 582 -3.28 10.06 -9.98
C HIS A 582 -3.88 10.64 -8.69
N VAL A 583 -4.58 9.84 -7.87
CA VAL A 583 -5.04 10.27 -6.54
C VAL A 583 -3.86 10.29 -5.56
N SER A 584 -3.70 11.43 -4.90
CA SER A 584 -2.59 11.72 -4.01
C SER A 584 -3.08 12.31 -2.68
N TYR A 585 -2.27 12.13 -1.65
CA TYR A 585 -2.40 12.87 -0.39
C TYR A 585 -1.48 14.08 -0.46
N LEU A 586 -1.99 15.26 -0.12
CA LEU A 586 -1.21 16.49 -0.04
C LEU A 586 -1.35 17.06 1.38
N ASN A 587 -0.23 17.38 2.00
CA ASN A 587 -0.21 18.30 3.13
C ASN A 587 0.68 19.51 2.79
N SER A 588 0.09 20.71 2.84
CA SER A 588 0.72 21.99 2.53
C SER A 588 1.22 22.75 3.77
N ARG A 589 1.20 22.10 4.94
CA ARG A 589 1.87 22.59 6.16
C ARG A 589 3.37 22.30 6.10
N GLN A 590 4.16 23.22 6.64
CA GLN A 590 5.59 22.98 6.89
C GLN A 590 5.81 22.05 8.10
N PHE A 591 4.94 22.13 9.10
CA PHE A 591 4.92 21.26 10.27
C PHE A 591 3.53 20.57 10.36
N PRO A 592 3.28 19.51 9.57
CA PRO A 592 2.04 18.74 9.68
C PRO A 592 2.00 17.97 11.00
N THR A 593 0.80 17.71 11.52
CA THR A 593 0.66 16.93 12.76
C THR A 593 0.99 15.46 12.50
N PRO A 594 2.02 14.87 13.14
CA PRO A 594 2.37 13.47 12.92
C PRO A 594 1.24 12.54 13.37
N GLY A 595 1.17 11.36 12.74
CA GLY A 595 0.19 10.34 13.09
C GLY A 595 -0.44 9.63 11.90
N ILE A 596 -1.43 8.80 12.21
CA ILE A 596 -2.15 7.98 11.24
C ILE A 596 -3.34 8.77 10.69
N ARG A 597 -3.51 8.80 9.37
CA ARG A 597 -4.75 9.20 8.68
C ARG A 597 -5.33 7.97 7.99
N ARG A 598 -6.51 7.50 8.41
CA ARG A 598 -7.12 6.32 7.78
C ARG A 598 -7.61 6.66 6.37
N LEU A 599 -7.47 5.69 5.47
CA LEU A 599 -8.00 5.72 4.12
C LEU A 599 -9.00 4.58 3.95
N ARG A 600 -10.20 4.90 3.46
CA ARG A 600 -11.21 3.93 3.06
C ARG A 600 -11.60 4.18 1.61
N ILE A 601 -11.55 3.15 0.80
CA ILE A 601 -12.07 3.15 -0.57
C ILE A 601 -13.30 2.25 -0.58
N SER A 602 -14.47 2.85 -0.77
CA SER A 602 -15.71 2.12 -1.05
C SER A 602 -15.94 2.10 -2.56
N THR A 603 -16.48 1.01 -3.11
CA THR A 603 -16.62 0.85 -4.58
C THR A 603 -17.86 0.05 -4.95
N THR A 604 -18.64 0.58 -5.89
CA THR A 604 -19.86 -0.04 -6.40
C THR A 604 -19.76 -0.21 -7.91
N VAL A 605 -20.04 -1.43 -8.39
CA VAL A 605 -19.91 -1.81 -9.80
C VAL A 605 -21.26 -2.30 -10.34
N LYS A 606 -21.68 -1.72 -11.46
CA LYS A 606 -22.92 -2.05 -12.17
C LYS A 606 -22.60 -2.90 -13.40
N CYS A 607 -23.50 -3.82 -13.75
CA CYS A 607 -23.42 -4.63 -14.96
C CYS A 607 -24.72 -4.52 -15.77
N PHE A 608 -24.80 -5.22 -16.90
CA PHE A 608 -25.86 -5.03 -17.91
C PHE A 608 -27.29 -5.43 -17.50
N ASN A 609 -27.51 -6.08 -16.34
CA ASN A 609 -28.83 -6.58 -15.92
C ASN A 609 -29.21 -6.37 -14.44
N GLU A 610 -28.31 -5.88 -13.58
CA GLU A 610 -28.54 -5.77 -12.12
C GLU A 610 -27.92 -4.48 -11.55
N GLU A 611 -28.52 -3.92 -10.48
CA GLU A 611 -28.04 -2.68 -9.83
C GLU A 611 -26.67 -2.85 -9.14
N SER A 612 -26.30 -4.08 -8.76
CA SER A 612 -24.97 -4.44 -8.26
C SER A 612 -24.70 -5.93 -8.51
N CYS A 613 -23.88 -6.22 -9.52
CA CYS A 613 -23.50 -7.58 -9.93
C CYS A 613 -22.30 -8.14 -9.16
N ILE A 614 -21.37 -7.26 -8.82
CA ILE A 614 -20.07 -7.59 -8.23
C ILE A 614 -19.97 -6.90 -6.88
N SER A 615 -19.76 -7.68 -5.82
CA SER A 615 -19.42 -7.15 -4.50
C SER A 615 -17.91 -6.96 -4.41
N VAL A 616 -17.45 -5.75 -4.69
CA VAL A 616 -16.08 -5.32 -4.39
C VAL A 616 -16.01 -5.06 -2.87
N PRO A 617 -15.03 -5.62 -2.13
CA PRO A 617 -14.86 -5.33 -0.71
C PRO A 617 -14.20 -3.95 -0.52
N ASP A 618 -14.59 -3.24 0.53
CA ASP A 618 -13.96 -1.96 0.90
C ASP A 618 -12.44 -2.15 1.14
N ALA A 619 -11.66 -1.24 0.58
CA ALA A 619 -10.21 -1.23 0.71
C ALA A 619 -9.78 -0.23 1.80
N GLU A 620 -9.35 -0.77 2.95
CA GLU A 620 -8.86 0.00 4.09
C GLU A 620 -7.33 0.03 4.19
N GLY A 621 -6.77 1.22 4.39
CA GLY A 621 -5.34 1.51 4.59
C GLY A 621 -5.13 2.79 5.39
N TYR A 622 -3.91 3.33 5.39
CA TYR A 622 -3.59 4.60 6.06
C TYR A 622 -2.35 5.29 5.49
N VAL A 623 -2.34 6.62 5.60
CA VAL A 623 -1.14 7.45 5.51
C VAL A 623 -0.54 7.60 6.91
N MET A 624 0.76 7.37 7.04
CA MET A 624 1.54 7.64 8.24
C MET A 624 2.30 8.96 8.01
N VAL A 625 1.81 10.04 8.62
CA VAL A 625 2.50 11.33 8.62
C VAL A 625 3.66 11.24 9.60
N LEU A 626 4.90 11.32 9.08
CA LEU A 626 6.12 11.27 9.88
C LEU A 626 6.27 12.56 10.71
N GLN A 627 7.05 12.51 11.78
CA GLN A 627 7.33 13.69 12.60
C GLN A 627 8.18 14.69 11.79
N PRO A 628 7.73 15.94 11.59
CA PRO A 628 8.57 16.95 10.97
C PRO A 628 9.70 17.35 11.92
N GLU A 629 10.84 17.72 11.35
CA GLU A 629 11.97 18.31 12.05
C GLU A 629 11.51 19.60 12.76
N GLU A 630 11.73 19.71 14.08
CA GLU A 630 11.14 20.79 14.88
C GLU A 630 11.97 22.10 14.81
N PRO A 631 11.33 23.28 14.67
CA PRO A 631 12.03 24.55 14.53
C PRO A 631 12.58 25.04 15.87
N LYS A 632 13.87 25.39 15.88
CA LYS A 632 14.57 25.91 17.05
C LYS A 632 14.75 27.42 16.97
N ILE A 633 13.85 28.14 17.64
CA ILE A 633 13.90 29.61 17.78
C ILE A 633 15.04 29.99 18.74
N SER A 634 15.96 30.82 18.25
CA SER A 634 17.17 31.26 18.95
C SER A 634 17.21 32.79 19.06
N LEU A 635 17.10 33.27 20.29
CA LEU A 635 17.27 34.68 20.69
C LEU A 635 18.73 34.92 21.09
N SER A 636 19.36 35.93 20.48
CA SER A 636 20.75 36.33 20.75
C SER A 636 20.90 37.85 20.72
N GLY A 637 21.97 38.39 21.31
CA GLY A 637 22.21 39.83 21.39
C GLY A 637 23.09 40.20 22.59
N ILE A 638 23.09 41.48 22.99
CA ILE A 638 23.75 41.93 24.21
C ILE A 638 22.92 41.52 25.44
N ASP A 639 23.49 40.66 26.28
CA ASP A 639 22.89 40.08 27.49
C ASP A 639 23.27 40.83 28.80
N HIS A 640 24.27 41.71 28.75
CA HIS A 640 24.66 42.54 29.88
C HIS A 640 25.16 43.92 29.44
N PHE A 641 24.70 44.99 30.09
CA PHE A 641 25.25 46.33 29.89
C PHE A 641 25.05 47.23 31.11
N ALA A 642 25.72 48.40 31.10
CA ALA A 642 25.59 49.41 32.14
C ALA A 642 25.28 50.80 31.56
N ARG A 643 24.56 51.64 32.33
CA ARG A 643 24.24 53.05 32.03
C ARG A 643 24.31 53.91 33.30
N GLY A 644 24.42 55.22 33.15
CA GLY A 644 24.38 56.15 34.30
C GLY A 644 22.98 56.25 34.89
N ALA A 645 22.87 56.37 36.22
CA ALA A 645 21.62 56.64 36.93
C ALA A 645 20.69 57.68 36.25
N PRO A 646 21.17 58.86 35.78
CA PRO A 646 20.31 59.85 35.13
C PRO A 646 19.68 59.42 33.79
N GLU A 647 20.16 58.35 33.16
CA GLU A 647 19.60 57.83 31.90
C GLU A 647 18.28 57.07 32.16
N PHE A 648 18.18 56.34 33.27
CA PHE A 648 16.98 55.63 33.70
C PHE A 648 15.87 56.56 34.19
N GLU A 649 16.25 57.66 34.85
CA GLU A 649 15.34 58.68 35.37
C GLU A 649 14.81 59.61 34.26
N SER A 650 15.49 59.61 33.10
CA SER A 650 15.13 60.42 31.93
C SER A 650 13.73 60.06 31.39
N PRO A 651 13.08 60.98 30.64
CA PRO A 651 11.84 60.67 29.91
C PRO A 651 12.07 59.82 28.65
N GLU A 652 13.32 59.50 28.31
CA GLU A 652 13.63 58.61 27.19
C GLU A 652 13.87 57.16 27.65
N GLY A 653 14.24 56.95 28.92
CA GLY A 653 14.56 55.65 29.49
C GLY A 653 15.77 54.98 28.84
N VAL A 654 15.93 53.69 29.12
CA VAL A 654 17.06 52.88 28.63
C VAL A 654 16.53 51.68 27.83
N THR A 655 16.88 51.60 26.55
CA THR A 655 16.50 50.48 25.67
C THR A 655 17.08 49.16 26.19
N LEU A 656 16.22 48.15 26.38
CA LEU A 656 16.61 46.83 26.89
C LEU A 656 17.28 45.94 25.83
N PHE A 657 16.79 45.98 24.58
CA PHE A 657 17.14 45.00 23.55
C PHE A 657 17.77 45.62 22.28
N PRO A 658 18.81 46.46 22.38
CA PRO A 658 19.28 47.29 21.25
C PRO A 658 19.93 46.52 20.09
N GLU A 659 20.45 45.30 20.35
CA GLU A 659 21.10 44.43 19.35
C GLU A 659 20.53 43.01 19.39
N LEU A 660 19.24 42.87 19.70
CA LEU A 660 18.54 41.58 19.64
C LEU A 660 18.53 41.03 18.21
N ARG A 661 18.71 39.71 18.09
CA ARG A 661 18.58 38.92 16.88
C ARG A 661 17.70 37.70 17.14
N ILE A 662 16.75 37.47 16.26
CA ILE A 662 15.86 36.30 16.28
C ILE A 662 16.11 35.48 15.03
N VAL A 663 16.59 34.24 15.22
CA VAL A 663 16.80 33.28 14.12
C VAL A 663 16.08 32.00 14.47
N SER A 664 15.32 31.42 13.54
CA SER A 664 14.81 30.06 13.67
C SER A 664 15.58 29.13 12.72
N THR A 665 15.79 27.89 13.15
CA THR A 665 16.60 26.90 12.41
C THR A 665 15.93 25.53 12.43
N ILE A 666 16.03 24.79 11.33
CA ILE A 666 15.72 23.35 11.27
C ILE A 666 17.04 22.59 11.10
N THR A 667 17.24 21.53 11.86
CA THR A 667 18.40 20.63 11.72
C THR A 667 18.07 19.49 10.77
N ARG A 668 18.70 19.49 9.59
CA ARG A 668 18.57 18.42 8.60
C ARG A 668 19.70 17.41 8.67
N GLU A 669 19.33 16.15 8.78
CA GLU A 669 20.23 15.01 8.60
C GLU A 669 20.37 14.76 7.09
N VAL A 670 21.51 15.17 6.52
CA VAL A 670 21.81 14.96 5.10
C VAL A 670 22.53 13.63 4.94
N GLU A 671 21.81 12.60 4.50
CA GLU A 671 22.45 11.39 3.97
C GLU A 671 23.32 11.79 2.76
N THR A 672 24.63 11.65 2.91
CA THR A 672 25.56 11.94 1.81
C THR A 672 25.57 10.78 0.82
N GLU A 673 24.74 10.85 -0.23
CA GLU A 673 24.90 10.01 -1.43
C GLU A 673 26.29 10.26 -2.05
N GLY A 674 27.26 9.47 -1.62
CA GLY A 674 28.64 9.55 -2.05
C GLY A 674 29.28 8.17 -1.99
N GLU A 675 29.43 7.53 -3.15
CA GLU A 675 30.31 6.37 -3.30
C GLU A 675 31.71 6.74 -2.79
N HIS A 676 32.21 6.08 -1.73
CA HIS A 676 33.61 5.74 -1.45
C HIS A 676 33.71 5.06 -0.08
N GLU A 677 33.73 3.73 -0.04
CA GLU A 677 34.15 2.97 1.14
C GLU A 677 35.67 3.17 1.35
N ASP A 678 36.08 3.80 2.46
CA ASP A 678 37.39 3.64 3.19
C ASP A 678 37.78 4.89 4.04
N ASP A 679 36.94 5.37 4.97
CA ASP A 679 37.41 6.20 6.10
C ASP A 679 36.44 6.12 7.31
N PRO A 680 36.86 5.67 8.52
CA PRO A 680 35.95 5.41 9.65
C PRO A 680 35.61 6.66 10.48
N THR A 681 35.61 7.85 9.87
CA THR A 681 35.26 9.12 10.52
C THR A 681 34.30 9.98 9.68
N VAL A 682 33.20 9.38 9.25
CA VAL A 682 32.02 10.13 8.82
C VAL A 682 31.39 10.77 10.06
N GLN A 683 31.64 12.06 10.28
CA GLN A 683 30.75 12.87 11.11
C GLN A 683 29.49 13.17 10.31
N GLU A 684 28.33 12.81 10.85
CA GLU A 684 27.02 13.21 10.30
C GLU A 684 26.99 14.74 10.14
N SER A 685 26.98 15.22 8.90
CA SER A 685 26.99 16.64 8.60
C SER A 685 25.57 17.20 8.74
N VAL A 686 25.11 17.36 9.98
CA VAL A 686 23.84 18.02 10.29
C VAL A 686 23.86 19.45 9.74
N VAL A 687 23.04 19.72 8.73
CA VAL A 687 22.93 21.03 8.11
C VAL A 687 21.77 21.77 8.77
N SER A 688 22.09 22.80 9.56
CA SER A 688 21.07 23.70 10.11
C SER A 688 20.67 24.74 9.07
N GLU A 689 19.47 24.64 8.51
CA GLU A 689 18.91 25.63 7.58
C GLU A 689 18.18 26.74 8.35
N GLU A 690 18.45 28.02 8.02
CA GLU A 690 17.71 29.17 8.56
C GLU A 690 16.32 29.28 7.91
N ILE A 691 15.29 29.46 8.74
CA ILE A 691 13.87 29.50 8.34
C ILE A 691 13.22 30.81 8.78
N MET A 692 12.47 31.45 7.87
CA MET A 692 11.72 32.69 8.17
C MET A 692 10.27 32.36 8.52
N HIS A 693 9.95 32.43 9.81
CA HIS A 693 8.60 32.17 10.33
C HIS A 693 7.98 33.38 11.06
N ASN A 694 6.73 33.21 11.49
CA ASN A 694 5.93 34.25 12.14
C ASN A 694 5.71 33.89 13.61
N LEU A 695 6.35 34.62 14.52
CA LEU A 695 6.13 34.49 15.96
C LEU A 695 4.69 34.88 16.32
N ASP A 696 4.14 34.27 17.37
CA ASP A 696 2.81 34.59 17.90
C ASP A 696 2.82 35.56 19.09
N THR A 697 3.87 35.47 19.91
CA THR A 697 3.99 36.13 21.21
C THR A 697 5.46 36.41 21.52
N CYS A 698 5.74 37.55 22.16
CA CYS A 698 6.97 37.75 22.90
C CYS A 698 6.66 38.37 24.27
N GLU A 699 7.07 37.68 25.34
CA GLU A 699 6.95 38.10 26.73
C GLU A 699 8.28 38.61 27.26
N VAL A 700 8.28 39.80 27.87
CA VAL A 700 9.37 40.38 28.63
C VAL A 700 8.95 40.44 30.10
N THR A 701 9.48 39.53 30.92
CA THR A 701 9.23 39.48 32.37
C THR A 701 10.37 40.13 33.16
N ALA A 702 10.02 40.80 34.26
CA ALA A 702 10.99 41.14 35.30
C ALA A 702 11.41 39.87 36.03
N VAL A 703 12.69 39.77 36.39
CA VAL A 703 13.24 38.62 37.11
C VAL A 703 13.43 38.97 38.58
N GLU A 704 13.31 37.97 39.45
CA GLU A 704 13.42 38.04 40.92
C GLU A 704 12.21 38.70 41.60
N GLU A 705 11.94 39.98 41.33
CA GLU A 705 10.80 40.73 41.91
C GLU A 705 9.98 41.44 40.81
N GLU A 706 8.67 41.61 41.03
CA GLU A 706 7.78 42.40 40.14
C GLU A 706 8.25 43.85 39.98
N LEU A 707 7.77 44.51 38.92
CA LEU A 707 7.94 45.95 38.70
C LEU A 707 7.09 46.72 39.72
N ASP A 708 7.76 47.51 40.57
CA ASP A 708 7.09 48.45 41.46
C ASP A 708 6.60 49.66 40.64
N GLY A 709 5.29 49.73 40.39
CA GLY A 709 4.68 50.81 39.62
C GLY A 709 4.76 52.22 40.23
N GLU A 710 5.26 52.38 41.48
CA GLU A 710 5.60 53.70 42.04
C GLU A 710 7.06 54.12 41.74
N HIS A 711 7.91 53.20 41.28
CA HIS A 711 9.35 53.44 41.06
C HIS A 711 9.88 53.03 39.66
N GLU A 712 9.21 52.13 38.94
CA GLU A 712 9.67 51.50 37.70
C GLU A 712 8.58 51.38 36.61
N SER A 713 9.00 51.37 35.33
CA SER A 713 8.13 51.04 34.20
C SER A 713 8.88 50.36 33.03
N LEU A 714 8.11 49.63 32.22
CA LEU A 714 8.46 49.29 30.84
C LEU A 714 7.59 50.13 29.90
N GLU A 715 8.21 50.95 29.06
CA GLU A 715 7.55 51.90 28.16
C GLU A 715 7.86 51.57 26.69
N VAL A 716 6.83 51.60 25.84
CA VAL A 716 6.89 51.34 24.39
C VAL A 716 5.89 52.23 23.65
N ASP A 717 6.21 52.66 22.43
CA ASP A 717 5.29 53.45 21.61
C ASP A 717 4.19 52.58 20.99
N LEU A 718 3.01 52.60 21.62
CA LEU A 718 1.79 51.93 21.16
C LEU A 718 1.44 52.20 19.69
N ALA A 719 1.77 53.38 19.15
CA ALA A 719 1.47 53.71 17.75
C ALA A 719 2.33 52.88 16.78
N GLN A 720 3.58 52.55 17.16
CA GLN A 720 4.46 51.71 16.36
C GLN A 720 4.06 50.23 16.46
N ILE A 721 3.70 49.73 17.66
CA ILE A 721 3.17 48.37 17.81
C ILE A 721 1.93 48.16 16.92
N GLN A 722 0.99 49.11 16.96
CA GLN A 722 -0.23 49.06 16.13
C GLN A 722 0.04 49.25 14.62
N GLN A 723 1.12 49.93 14.23
CA GLN A 723 1.52 50.04 12.82
C GLN A 723 1.89 48.68 12.22
N HIS A 724 2.54 47.80 13.00
CA HIS A 724 2.87 46.44 12.59
C HIS A 724 1.71 45.46 12.83
N GLY A 725 0.55 45.93 13.30
CA GLY A 725 -0.65 45.11 13.54
C GLY A 725 -0.55 44.18 14.76
N LEU A 726 0.43 44.42 15.64
CA LEU A 726 0.59 43.71 16.91
C LEU A 726 -0.25 44.39 18.01
N GLU A 727 -0.48 43.65 19.09
CA GLU A 727 -1.10 44.14 20.31
C GLU A 727 -0.16 43.97 21.51
N MET A 728 -0.37 44.76 22.57
CA MET A 728 0.49 44.78 23.75
C MET A 728 -0.36 44.86 25.01
N SER A 729 -0.01 44.05 26.01
CA SER A 729 -0.49 44.19 27.38
C SER A 729 0.69 44.42 28.32
N SER A 730 0.47 45.21 29.38
CA SER A 730 1.46 45.50 30.41
C SER A 730 0.89 45.23 31.79
N SER A 731 1.76 44.82 32.70
CA SER A 731 1.45 44.41 34.07
C SER A 731 2.67 44.61 34.98
N ASN A 732 2.50 44.47 36.28
CA ASN A 732 3.61 44.50 37.23
C ASN A 732 4.62 43.35 37.00
N MET A 733 4.20 42.23 36.41
CA MET A 733 5.12 41.13 36.07
C MET A 733 6.00 41.45 34.85
N GLY A 734 5.57 42.37 33.99
CA GLY A 734 6.22 42.66 32.72
C GLY A 734 5.24 42.98 31.58
N LEU A 735 5.70 42.77 30.36
CA LEU A 735 5.08 43.23 29.11
C LEU A 735 4.97 42.08 28.13
N ILE A 736 3.77 41.85 27.58
CA ILE A 736 3.48 40.77 26.63
C ILE A 736 3.00 41.40 25.32
N ILE A 737 3.70 41.09 24.23
CA ILE A 737 3.34 41.46 22.85
C ILE A 737 2.72 40.24 22.18
N THR A 738 1.57 40.40 21.53
CA THR A 738 0.83 39.32 20.87
C THR A 738 0.42 39.68 19.44
N GLY A 739 0.38 38.67 18.56
CA GLY A 739 -0.10 38.76 17.20
C GLY A 739 0.86 38.10 16.21
N VAL A 740 0.34 37.28 15.30
CA VAL A 740 1.20 36.52 14.38
C VAL A 740 1.83 37.42 13.31
N ASN A 741 3.17 37.53 13.36
CA ASN A 741 3.94 38.41 12.48
C ASN A 741 5.40 37.95 12.34
N THR A 742 6.11 38.42 11.30
CA THR A 742 7.48 38.01 10.99
C THR A 742 8.46 38.31 12.12
N MET A 743 9.49 37.48 12.27
CA MET A 743 10.57 37.68 13.25
C MET A 743 11.20 39.08 13.17
N THR A 744 11.41 39.63 11.97
CA THR A 744 11.95 40.99 11.79
C THR A 744 11.01 42.09 12.29
N ASN A 745 9.69 41.94 12.15
CA ASN A 745 8.73 42.91 12.72
C ASN A 745 8.73 42.83 14.26
N TYR A 746 9.00 41.65 14.83
CA TYR A 746 9.23 41.50 16.27
C TYR A 746 10.59 42.07 16.72
N GLU A 747 11.69 41.87 15.98
CA GLU A 747 12.97 42.54 16.22
C GLU A 747 12.78 44.07 16.29
N GLU A 748 12.17 44.67 15.25
CA GLU A 748 11.92 46.11 15.17
C GLU A 748 11.12 46.65 16.36
N VAL A 749 10.11 45.92 16.86
CA VAL A 749 9.30 46.35 18.01
C VAL A 749 10.00 46.10 19.35
N LEU A 750 10.72 44.98 19.51
CA LEU A 750 11.45 44.66 20.75
C LEU A 750 12.63 45.64 20.97
N HIS A 751 13.26 46.13 19.89
CA HIS A 751 14.25 47.21 19.94
C HIS A 751 13.70 48.53 20.54
N LEU A 752 12.37 48.73 20.54
CA LEU A 752 11.74 49.95 21.09
C LEU A 752 11.51 49.90 22.61
N ILE A 753 11.60 48.72 23.24
CA ILE A 753 11.29 48.55 24.67
C ILE A 753 12.32 49.29 25.53
N ARG A 754 11.82 50.28 26.29
CA ARG A 754 12.60 51.06 27.25
C ARG A 754 12.23 50.66 28.66
N TYR A 755 13.23 50.37 29.48
CA TYR A 755 13.08 50.31 30.93
C TYR A 755 13.40 51.68 31.53
N ARG A 756 12.66 52.03 32.59
CA ARG A 756 12.74 53.32 33.24
C ARG A 756 12.56 53.15 34.74
N ASN A 757 13.34 53.90 35.53
CA ASN A 757 13.27 53.89 36.99
C ASN A 757 13.50 55.33 37.47
N TRP A 758 12.62 55.84 38.33
CA TRP A 758 12.59 57.25 38.73
C TRP A 758 13.31 57.53 40.06
N HIS A 759 13.84 56.47 40.70
CA HIS A 759 14.41 56.47 42.04
C HIS A 759 15.61 55.52 42.10
N THR A 760 16.65 55.79 41.31
CA THR A 760 17.75 54.84 41.10
C THR A 760 18.65 54.63 42.31
N GLU A 761 18.57 55.47 43.36
CA GLU A 761 19.51 55.54 44.50
C GLU A 761 19.78 54.20 45.23
N ALA A 762 18.86 53.24 45.16
CA ALA A 762 18.98 51.91 45.77
C ALA A 762 19.19 50.77 44.76
N LEU A 763 19.08 51.04 43.46
CA LEU A 763 19.20 50.04 42.40
C LEU A 763 20.66 49.90 41.94
N PHE A 764 21.15 48.67 41.87
CA PHE A 764 22.48 48.34 41.36
C PHE A 764 22.40 47.59 40.03
N ASP A 765 21.58 46.55 39.97
CA ASP A 765 21.25 45.79 38.77
C ASP A 765 19.74 45.51 38.70
N ARG A 766 19.19 45.43 37.48
CA ARG A 766 17.85 44.89 37.21
C ARG A 766 17.92 43.89 36.07
N LYS A 767 17.22 42.76 36.22
CA LYS A 767 17.27 41.64 35.27
C LYS A 767 15.92 41.45 34.59
N PHE A 768 15.96 41.26 33.27
CA PHE A 768 14.80 41.01 32.42
C PHE A 768 14.96 39.69 31.67
N LYS A 769 13.85 39.00 31.41
CA LYS A 769 13.80 37.74 30.67
C LYS A 769 12.86 37.91 29.47
N LEU A 770 13.41 37.83 28.27
CA LEU A 770 12.65 37.75 27.02
C LEU A 770 12.45 36.28 26.64
N VAL A 771 11.22 35.93 26.26
CA VAL A 771 10.87 34.67 25.58
C VAL A 771 9.89 34.98 24.47
N CYS A 772 10.20 34.52 23.26
CA CYS A 772 9.27 34.50 22.13
C CYS A 772 8.82 33.07 21.79
N SER A 773 7.65 32.94 21.17
CA SER A 773 7.06 31.66 20.78
C SER A 773 6.42 31.66 19.38
N GLU A 774 6.19 30.45 18.88
CA GLU A 774 5.55 30.16 17.59
C GLU A 774 4.50 29.03 17.74
N LEU A 775 3.53 29.02 16.83
CA LEU A 775 2.43 28.05 16.72
C LEU A 775 1.60 27.90 17.99
N ASN A 776 1.10 29.03 18.50
CA ASN A 776 0.28 29.15 19.71
C ASN A 776 1.03 28.69 20.98
N GLY A 777 2.32 29.01 21.09
CA GLY A 777 3.15 28.62 22.23
C GLY A 777 3.78 27.23 22.15
N ARG A 778 3.54 26.47 21.07
CA ARG A 778 4.08 25.10 20.90
C ARG A 778 5.60 25.07 20.77
N TYR A 779 6.20 26.01 20.05
CA TYR A 779 7.65 26.15 19.95
C TYR A 779 8.08 27.41 20.69
N ILE A 780 9.01 27.26 21.64
CA ILE A 780 9.43 28.32 22.57
C ILE A 780 10.94 28.51 22.45
N SER A 781 11.35 29.77 22.33
CA SER A 781 12.76 30.17 22.27
C SER A 781 13.53 29.95 23.58
N ASN A 782 14.87 30.00 23.49
CA ASN A 782 15.72 30.06 24.69
C ASN A 782 15.39 31.28 25.56
N ASN A 783 15.51 31.11 26.88
CA ASN A 783 15.33 32.17 27.86
C ASN A 783 16.45 33.22 27.74
N PHE A 784 16.26 34.25 26.90
CA PHE A 784 17.22 35.34 26.74
C PHE A 784 17.10 36.29 27.95
N LYS A 785 18.19 36.45 28.69
CA LYS A 785 18.23 37.30 29.88
C LYS A 785 19.10 38.52 29.62
N VAL A 786 18.64 39.69 30.06
CA VAL A 786 19.38 40.94 30.00
C VAL A 786 19.59 41.47 31.42
N GLU A 787 20.84 41.67 31.82
CA GLU A 787 21.22 42.32 33.06
C GLU A 787 21.61 43.79 32.81
N VAL A 788 20.92 44.70 33.49
CA VAL A 788 21.07 46.15 33.32
C VAL A 788 21.65 46.76 34.59
N ASN A 789 22.91 47.18 34.54
CA ASN A 789 23.66 47.72 35.68
C ASN A 789 23.58 49.26 35.74
N VAL A 790 23.39 49.80 36.95
CA VAL A 790 23.22 51.24 37.22
C VAL A 790 24.53 51.83 37.75
N ILE A 791 25.12 52.76 36.99
CA ILE A 791 26.34 53.46 37.37
C ILE A 791 25.99 54.70 38.19
N HIS A 792 26.16 54.59 39.50
CA HIS A 792 26.06 55.71 40.45
C HIS A 792 27.30 56.59 40.42
N ALA A 793 27.14 57.81 39.89
CA ALA A 793 28.22 58.79 39.79
C ALA A 793 28.56 59.39 41.17
N VAL A 794 29.67 58.97 41.77
CA VAL A 794 30.15 59.50 43.05
C VAL A 794 30.45 61.00 42.92
N ASN A 795 29.64 61.83 43.57
CA ASN A 795 29.73 63.28 43.52
C ASN A 795 31.09 63.79 44.07
N PRO A 796 31.84 64.62 43.34
CA PRO A 796 33.15 65.12 43.80
C PRO A 796 32.97 66.20 44.88
N MET A 797 33.08 65.82 46.15
CA MET A 797 33.01 66.76 47.28
C MET A 797 34.13 67.81 47.24
N GLU A 798 33.78 69.05 47.59
CA GLU A 798 34.69 70.21 47.60
C GLU A 798 35.83 70.05 48.61
N HIS A 799 37.08 70.00 48.14
CA HIS A 799 38.27 70.32 48.95
C HIS A 799 39.20 71.27 48.17
N ALA A 800 39.17 72.56 48.55
CA ALA A 800 39.92 73.60 47.87
C ALA A 800 41.35 73.78 48.42
N ASN A 801 42.32 73.80 47.50
CA ASN A 801 43.65 74.42 47.62
C ASN A 801 44.59 73.97 48.77
N ASN A 802 45.64 73.25 48.39
CA ASN A 802 46.96 73.91 48.26
C ASN A 802 47.81 73.22 47.18
N ALA A 803 48.77 73.96 46.60
CA ALA A 803 49.27 73.69 45.25
C ALA A 803 50.78 73.40 45.15
N MET A 804 51.21 73.02 43.93
CA MET A 804 52.58 72.77 43.43
C MET A 804 53.17 71.42 43.89
N VAL A 805 53.37 70.44 43.01
CA VAL A 805 54.27 70.48 41.84
C VAL A 805 53.68 69.75 40.60
N GLN A 806 54.07 70.20 39.41
CA GLN A 806 53.86 69.52 38.12
C GLN A 806 55.24 69.34 37.44
N PRO A 807 55.44 68.37 36.53
CA PRO A 807 54.97 68.58 35.16
C PRO A 807 54.39 67.35 34.44
N GLN A 808 53.63 67.63 33.37
CA GLN A 808 53.40 66.80 32.18
C GLN A 808 52.85 65.36 32.36
N PHE A 809 51.55 65.22 32.07
CA PHE A 809 51.15 64.75 30.73
C PHE A 809 49.77 65.30 30.34
N ILE A 810 49.58 65.50 29.03
CA ILE A 810 48.33 65.83 28.31
C ILE A 810 47.70 67.22 28.60
N SER A 811 47.28 67.90 27.53
CA SER A 811 46.38 69.05 27.51
C SER A 811 45.64 69.06 26.16
N PRO A 812 44.44 69.67 26.06
CA PRO A 812 43.44 69.24 25.08
C PRO A 812 43.44 70.05 23.77
N VAL A 813 42.67 69.55 22.79
CA VAL A 813 42.24 70.29 21.61
C VAL A 813 40.71 70.18 21.50
N HIS A 814 40.01 71.31 21.44
CA HIS A 814 38.60 71.34 21.06
C HIS A 814 38.46 71.11 19.55
N HIS A 815 37.43 70.38 19.14
CA HIS A 815 36.70 70.73 17.93
C HIS A 815 35.19 70.73 18.21
N ALA A 816 34.48 71.57 17.48
CA ALA A 816 33.10 71.96 17.78
C ALA A 816 32.07 71.26 16.89
N SER A 817 30.81 71.41 17.30
CA SER A 817 29.61 71.05 16.55
C SER A 817 29.68 71.38 15.05
N MET A 818 29.28 70.43 14.21
CA MET A 818 28.58 70.72 12.96
C MET A 818 27.29 69.90 12.88
N ASP A 819 26.21 70.60 12.58
CA ASP A 819 24.85 70.11 12.38
C ASP A 819 24.70 69.53 10.97
N LEU A 820 23.89 68.47 10.80
CA LEU A 820 23.34 68.13 9.49
C LEU A 820 22.03 67.31 9.57
N SER A 821 20.93 67.94 9.16
CA SER A 821 19.64 67.29 8.88
C SER A 821 19.55 66.83 7.41
N GLY A 822 18.88 65.71 7.12
CA GLY A 822 18.49 65.28 5.76
C GLY A 822 18.61 63.77 5.53
N HIS A 823 17.55 62.96 5.64
CA HIS A 823 16.33 62.82 4.80
C HIS A 823 16.46 61.86 3.60
N THR A 824 15.78 60.71 3.74
CA THR A 824 14.96 59.96 2.74
C THR A 824 15.31 59.97 1.24
N LEU A 825 15.55 58.76 0.73
CA LEU A 825 15.32 58.21 -0.63
C LEU A 825 14.73 59.14 -1.73
N ALA A 826 15.44 59.26 -2.86
CA ALA A 826 14.86 59.21 -4.22
C ALA A 826 15.94 59.03 -5.33
N ASN A 827 15.55 58.47 -6.48
CA ASN A 827 16.39 58.22 -7.67
C ASN A 827 16.91 59.51 -8.37
N ALA A 828 18.12 59.46 -8.95
CA ALA A 828 18.30 59.40 -10.43
C ALA A 828 19.78 59.53 -10.93
N HIS A 829 20.13 58.67 -11.89
CA HIS A 829 21.16 58.80 -12.96
C HIS A 829 22.62 59.26 -12.69
N GLN A 830 23.54 58.40 -13.17
CA GLN A 830 24.77 58.71 -13.92
C GLN A 830 25.89 59.54 -13.28
N ALA A 831 26.95 58.84 -12.85
CA ALA A 831 28.34 59.26 -13.10
C ALA A 831 29.23 58.03 -13.37
N SER A 832 30.28 58.19 -14.17
CA SER A 832 31.21 57.12 -14.55
C SER A 832 32.23 56.82 -13.44
N VAL A 833 32.41 55.54 -13.10
CA VAL A 833 33.52 55.08 -12.24
C VAL A 833 34.70 54.65 -13.13
N VAL A 834 35.87 55.30 -12.95
CA VAL A 834 37.16 54.77 -13.40
C VAL A 834 37.73 53.97 -12.22
N PRO A 835 37.82 52.63 -12.29
CA PRO A 835 37.99 51.84 -11.08
C PRO A 835 39.45 51.44 -10.82
N SER A 836 39.76 51.12 -9.56
CA SER A 836 41.12 50.78 -9.10
C SER A 836 41.64 49.47 -9.70
N ALA A 837 42.96 49.31 -9.79
CA ALA A 837 43.61 48.14 -10.39
C ALA A 837 43.13 46.79 -9.84
N ALA A 838 42.73 46.73 -8.56
CA ALA A 838 42.17 45.53 -7.94
C ALA A 838 40.88 45.03 -8.61
N THR A 839 39.96 45.93 -9.01
CA THR A 839 38.73 45.51 -9.69
C THR A 839 39.00 45.04 -11.12
N ILE A 840 40.03 45.58 -11.77
CA ILE A 840 40.46 45.12 -13.10
C ILE A 840 40.94 43.67 -13.01
N VAL A 841 41.72 43.33 -11.98
CA VAL A 841 42.12 41.93 -11.71
C VAL A 841 40.91 41.04 -11.44
N ILE A 842 39.99 41.45 -10.55
CA ILE A 842 38.78 40.67 -10.25
C ILE A 842 37.92 40.43 -11.49
N VAL A 843 37.67 41.46 -12.31
CA VAL A 843 36.89 41.34 -13.55
C VAL A 843 37.61 40.45 -14.58
N VAL A 844 38.93 40.50 -14.67
CA VAL A 844 39.73 39.59 -15.51
C VAL A 844 39.64 38.15 -15.02
N CYS A 845 39.72 37.90 -13.71
CA CYS A 845 39.57 36.55 -13.13
C CYS A 845 38.16 35.98 -13.34
N VAL A 846 37.10 36.76 -13.08
CA VAL A 846 35.70 36.34 -13.26
C VAL A 846 35.39 36.11 -14.75
N SER A 847 35.83 36.99 -15.64
CA SER A 847 35.63 36.79 -17.09
C SER A 847 36.43 35.60 -17.65
N PHE A 848 37.60 35.29 -17.08
CA PHE A 848 38.36 34.08 -17.44
C PHE A 848 37.66 32.79 -16.95
N LEU A 849 37.09 32.80 -15.74
CA LEU A 849 36.27 31.69 -15.23
C LEU A 849 35.02 31.46 -16.08
N VAL A 850 34.27 32.52 -16.40
CA VAL A 850 33.10 32.44 -17.29
C VAL A 850 33.50 31.96 -18.70
N PHE A 851 34.65 32.39 -19.23
CA PHE A 851 35.18 31.88 -20.50
C PHE A 851 35.52 30.38 -20.42
N MET A 852 36.16 29.91 -19.34
CA MET A 852 36.43 28.49 -19.13
C MET A 852 35.15 27.65 -19.06
N ILE A 853 34.12 28.12 -18.33
CA ILE A 853 32.82 27.45 -18.26
C ILE A 853 32.15 27.38 -19.64
N ILE A 854 32.13 28.49 -20.40
CA ILE A 854 31.58 28.52 -21.76
C ILE A 854 32.34 27.57 -22.69
N VAL A 855 33.67 27.54 -22.64
CA VAL A 855 34.48 26.59 -23.43
C VAL A 855 34.24 25.14 -23.00
N GLY A 856 34.02 24.87 -21.71
CA GLY A 856 33.62 23.56 -21.19
C GLY A 856 32.27 23.10 -21.75
N VAL A 857 31.22 23.94 -21.65
CA VAL A 857 29.89 23.64 -22.23
C VAL A 857 29.98 23.45 -23.75
N PHE A 858 30.79 24.24 -24.44
CA PHE A 858 30.99 24.09 -25.89
C PHE A 858 31.74 22.80 -26.25
N ARG A 859 32.72 22.38 -25.44
CA ARG A 859 33.42 21.07 -25.57
C ARG A 859 32.45 19.90 -25.36
N ILE A 860 31.61 19.96 -24.33
CA ILE A 860 30.61 18.93 -24.01
C ILE A 860 29.59 18.80 -25.15
N ARG A 861 29.04 19.93 -25.63
CA ARG A 861 28.11 19.91 -26.78
C ARG A 861 28.77 19.44 -28.08
N ALA A 862 30.03 19.81 -28.34
CA ALA A 862 30.78 19.34 -29.50
C ALA A 862 31.16 17.84 -29.42
N ALA A 863 31.27 17.28 -28.22
CA ALA A 863 31.42 15.83 -28.02
C ALA A 863 30.10 15.10 -28.30
N HIS A 864 28.99 15.55 -27.72
CA HIS A 864 27.65 14.97 -27.97
C HIS A 864 27.25 15.02 -29.46
N GLN A 865 27.62 16.09 -30.18
CA GLN A 865 27.38 16.18 -31.63
C GLN A 865 28.24 15.23 -32.47
N ARG A 866 29.27 14.59 -31.91
CA ARG A 866 29.98 13.49 -32.60
C ARG A 866 29.37 12.13 -32.29
N THR A 867 28.94 11.88 -31.05
CA THR A 867 28.27 10.61 -30.70
C THR A 867 26.94 10.39 -31.40
N MET A 868 26.25 11.45 -31.84
CA MET A 868 25.02 11.34 -32.66
C MET A 868 25.28 11.34 -34.19
N GLY A 869 26.55 11.41 -34.62
CA GLY A 869 26.90 11.46 -36.05
C GLY A 869 27.19 10.09 -36.68
N ASP A 870 27.68 9.13 -35.88
CA ASP A 870 28.13 7.80 -36.37
C ASP A 870 27.06 6.69 -36.20
N GLN A 871 25.83 7.02 -35.82
CA GLN A 871 24.74 6.05 -35.58
C GLN A 871 23.66 6.00 -36.69
N GLU A 872 23.92 6.55 -37.88
CA GLU A 872 23.03 6.43 -39.04
C GLU A 872 23.72 6.02 -40.36
N ASN A 873 24.82 5.26 -40.30
CA ASN A 873 25.32 4.53 -41.48
C ASN A 873 26.20 3.33 -41.11
N GLY A 874 25.73 2.09 -41.30
CA GLY A 874 26.47 0.91 -40.84
C GLY A 874 25.75 -0.43 -40.89
N LYS A 875 25.19 -0.82 -42.05
CA LYS A 875 24.90 -2.23 -42.34
C LYS A 875 25.94 -2.75 -43.33
N GLU A 876 26.76 -3.72 -42.91
CA GLU A 876 27.07 -4.97 -43.66
C GLU A 876 28.17 -5.82 -42.96
N ASN A 877 27.87 -7.13 -42.85
CA ASN A 877 28.74 -8.32 -42.82
C ASN A 877 29.62 -8.76 -41.62
N GLU A 878 29.59 -10.10 -41.44
CA GLU A 878 30.61 -11.07 -40.93
C GLU A 878 31.11 -10.91 -39.46
N MET A 879 30.69 -11.79 -38.52
CA MET A 879 31.25 -13.13 -38.20
C MET A 879 32.64 -13.06 -37.49
N ASP A 880 33.04 -13.92 -36.54
CA ASP A 880 32.79 -15.37 -36.45
C ASP A 880 33.21 -16.00 -35.06
N TRP A 881 32.84 -17.28 -34.81
CA TRP A 881 33.28 -18.25 -33.75
C TRP A 881 32.82 -18.16 -32.25
N ASP A 882 31.76 -18.92 -31.95
CA ASP A 882 31.68 -20.15 -31.11
C ASP A 882 32.14 -20.29 -29.62
N ASP A 883 31.16 -20.74 -28.82
CA ASP A 883 31.11 -21.90 -27.88
C ASP A 883 32.26 -22.27 -26.93
N SER A 884 31.91 -22.45 -25.64
CA SER A 884 31.79 -23.82 -25.05
C SER A 884 31.16 -23.88 -23.63
N ALA A 885 30.06 -24.64 -23.53
CA ALA A 885 29.64 -25.54 -22.44
C ALA A 885 29.64 -25.13 -20.94
N LEU A 886 28.41 -25.01 -20.39
CA LEU A 886 27.84 -25.79 -19.25
C LEU A 886 28.69 -26.07 -17.97
N THR A 887 28.09 -25.82 -16.79
CA THR A 887 27.43 -26.86 -15.94
C THR A 887 26.71 -26.23 -14.73
N ILE A 888 25.64 -26.85 -14.23
CA ILE A 888 24.87 -26.44 -13.02
C ILE A 888 25.17 -27.39 -11.86
N THR A 889 25.31 -26.86 -10.64
CA THR A 889 25.08 -27.61 -9.38
C THR A 889 24.52 -26.67 -8.30
N VAL A 890 23.72 -27.20 -7.37
CA VAL A 890 22.99 -26.42 -6.36
C VAL A 890 23.01 -27.15 -5.01
N ASN A 891 23.40 -26.45 -3.93
CA ASN A 891 23.17 -26.80 -2.51
C ASN A 891 23.78 -28.13 -1.97
N PRO A 892 23.72 -28.40 -0.63
CA PRO A 892 23.75 -27.47 0.54
C PRO A 892 24.70 -27.95 1.69
N MET A 893 24.63 -27.23 2.83
CA MET A 893 24.64 -27.75 4.23
C MET A 893 25.94 -28.16 4.97
N GLU A 894 26.10 -27.50 6.13
CA GLU A 894 26.34 -28.06 7.48
C GLU A 894 27.70 -28.61 7.98
N THR A 895 28.03 -28.19 9.22
CA THR A 895 28.96 -28.79 10.21
C THR A 895 30.47 -28.77 9.91
N TYR A 896 31.41 -28.84 10.87
CA TYR A 896 31.33 -29.19 12.31
C TYR A 896 32.10 -28.20 13.23
N GLU A 897 31.92 -28.35 14.54
CA GLU A 897 32.72 -27.78 15.65
C GLU A 897 34.19 -28.32 15.61
N ASP A 898 35.21 -27.89 16.37
CA ASP A 898 35.26 -27.46 17.78
C ASP A 898 36.71 -27.09 18.22
N GLN A 899 36.83 -26.53 19.44
CA GLN A 899 37.87 -26.72 20.47
C GLN A 899 39.30 -26.09 20.43
N HIS A 900 39.75 -25.78 21.65
CA HIS A 900 41.11 -25.53 22.20
C HIS A 900 41.85 -24.20 21.89
N SER A 901 42.50 -23.49 22.85
CA SER A 901 42.42 -23.43 24.34
C SER A 901 43.39 -22.33 24.89
N SER A 902 43.55 -22.23 26.23
CA SER A 902 44.53 -21.45 27.04
C SER A 902 44.34 -19.91 27.06
N GLU A 903 44.03 -19.23 28.19
CA GLU A 903 44.78 -19.03 29.49
C GLU A 903 45.77 -17.83 29.40
N GLU A 904 46.00 -16.91 30.37
CA GLU A 904 45.41 -16.52 31.70
C GLU A 904 44.96 -15.00 31.67
N GLU A 905 44.98 -14.03 32.65
CA GLU A 905 45.45 -13.85 34.05
C GLU A 905 44.81 -12.58 34.78
N GLU A 906 43.51 -12.60 35.20
CA GLU A 906 42.89 -11.80 36.34
C GLU A 906 42.84 -10.23 36.25
N GLU A 907 42.21 -9.37 37.12
CA GLU A 907 41.48 -9.37 38.44
C GLU A 907 40.18 -8.49 38.33
N GLU A 908 39.02 -8.77 38.97
CA GLU A 908 38.44 -8.27 40.28
C GLU A 908 38.29 -6.72 40.46
N GLU A 909 37.40 -6.10 41.27
CA GLU A 909 36.59 -6.51 42.45
C GLU A 909 35.03 -6.58 42.22
N SER A 910 34.20 -6.01 43.12
CA SER A 910 32.96 -6.69 43.63
C SER A 910 31.81 -5.80 44.19
N GLU A 911 30.84 -6.41 44.91
CA GLU A 911 29.65 -5.86 45.63
C GLU A 911 28.42 -5.55 44.72
N ASP A 912 27.33 -6.34 44.62
CA ASP A 912 26.63 -7.38 45.42
C ASP A 912 25.62 -6.93 46.52
N GLY A 913 24.55 -7.74 46.68
CA GLY A 913 23.40 -7.53 47.58
C GLY A 913 22.04 -7.58 46.84
N GLU A 914 21.56 -8.74 46.38
CA GLU A 914 20.79 -9.75 47.15
C GLU A 914 19.47 -9.21 47.77
N GLU A 915 18.33 -9.91 47.82
CA GLU A 915 17.73 -11.05 47.09
C GLU A 915 16.36 -11.32 47.76
N GLU A 916 15.47 -12.04 47.05
CA GLU A 916 14.56 -13.11 47.51
C GLU A 916 13.16 -13.06 46.85
N ASP A 917 12.75 -14.22 46.32
CA ASP A 917 11.43 -14.54 45.79
C ASP A 917 10.48 -15.08 46.90
N ASP A 918 9.16 -15.02 46.70
CA ASP A 918 8.33 -16.23 46.49
C ASP A 918 6.79 -16.02 46.49
N ILE A 919 6.15 -16.68 45.51
CA ILE A 919 4.86 -17.42 45.52
C ILE A 919 3.72 -16.96 46.48
N THR A 920 2.53 -16.62 45.93
CA THR A 920 1.25 -17.38 46.12
C THR A 920 0.05 -16.73 45.41
N SER A 921 -1.06 -17.45 45.30
CA SER A 921 -2.28 -17.04 44.58
C SER A 921 -3.55 -17.22 45.42
N ALA A 922 -4.58 -16.44 45.07
CA ALA A 922 -5.99 -16.55 45.49
C ALA A 922 -6.34 -16.25 46.97
N GLU A 923 -7.45 -15.52 47.16
CA GLU A 923 -8.74 -16.04 47.67
C GLU A 923 -9.83 -14.98 47.38
N SER A 924 -11.09 -15.19 47.77
CA SER A 924 -12.26 -14.35 47.39
C SER A 924 -13.24 -14.07 48.56
N GLU A 925 -14.31 -13.34 48.25
CA GLU A 925 -15.65 -13.30 48.93
C GLU A 925 -15.96 -12.28 50.05
N SER A 926 -17.27 -11.99 50.12
CA SER A 926 -18.11 -11.49 51.25
C SER A 926 -18.17 -9.98 51.60
N SER A 927 -19.32 -9.41 52.03
CA SER A 927 -20.75 -9.54 51.61
C SER A 927 -21.66 -8.53 52.40
N GLU A 928 -22.95 -8.42 52.01
CA GLU A 928 -24.15 -8.03 52.82
C GLU A 928 -24.27 -6.58 53.38
N ASP A 929 -25.45 -5.93 53.49
CA ASP A 929 -26.78 -6.11 52.83
C ASP A 929 -27.45 -4.70 52.64
N GLU A 930 -28.72 -4.30 52.87
CA GLU A 930 -29.95 -4.83 53.52
C GLU A 930 -31.23 -4.25 52.79
N GLU A 931 -32.43 -4.73 53.14
CA GLU A 931 -33.74 -4.56 52.45
C GLU A 931 -34.40 -3.15 52.39
N ALA A 932 -35.22 -2.95 51.34
CA ALA A 932 -36.62 -2.47 51.46
C ALA A 932 -37.43 -2.77 50.16
N GLY A 933 -38.55 -3.50 50.25
CA GLY A 933 -39.15 -4.18 49.09
C GLY A 933 -40.34 -3.53 48.36
N GLU A 934 -40.49 -3.93 47.08
CA GLU A 934 -41.70 -4.44 46.39
C GLU A 934 -43.03 -3.62 46.32
N PRO A 935 -43.99 -3.97 45.42
CA PRO A 935 -44.00 -5.02 44.36
C PRO A 935 -44.29 -4.39 42.95
N GLU A 936 -44.79 -4.99 41.84
CA GLU A 936 -45.49 -6.26 41.49
C GLU A 936 -45.10 -6.78 40.08
N GLN A 937 -45.32 -8.08 39.83
CA GLN A 937 -45.73 -8.79 38.58
C GLN A 937 -45.03 -8.45 37.22
N ALA A 938 -44.41 -9.36 36.44
CA ALA A 938 -44.48 -10.83 36.19
C ALA A 938 -45.59 -11.34 35.22
N ALA A 939 -45.22 -12.32 34.37
CA ALA A 939 -46.00 -12.97 33.28
C ALA A 939 -46.38 -12.03 32.08
N SER A 940 -46.20 -12.34 30.79
CA SER A 940 -45.94 -13.58 30.02
C SER A 940 -47.09 -14.62 29.97
N ARG A 941 -47.91 -14.60 28.91
CA ARG A 941 -47.89 -15.62 27.82
C ARG A 941 -48.94 -15.46 26.71
N GLN A 942 -48.48 -15.69 25.47
CA GLN A 942 -49.10 -16.46 24.37
C GLN A 942 -50.55 -16.22 23.85
N GLN A 943 -50.58 -16.04 22.52
CA GLN A 943 -51.39 -16.77 21.51
C GLN A 943 -52.66 -16.17 20.88
N GLN A 944 -52.73 -16.42 19.56
CA GLN A 944 -53.89 -16.46 18.64
C GLN A 944 -54.60 -15.14 18.26
N LEU A 945 -54.28 -14.71 17.03
CA LEU A 945 -55.20 -14.31 15.94
C LEU A 945 -56.50 -13.55 16.31
N GLU A 946 -56.48 -12.27 15.92
CA GLU A 946 -57.58 -11.31 15.64
C GLU A 946 -59.04 -11.83 15.64
N TRP A 947 -59.96 -11.11 16.29
CA TRP A 947 -61.31 -10.74 15.80
C TRP A 947 -61.85 -9.47 16.53
N ASP A 948 -62.48 -8.57 15.78
CA ASP A 948 -63.44 -7.47 16.10
C ASP A 948 -63.17 -6.35 17.16
N ASP A 949 -62.70 -5.19 16.66
CA ASP A 949 -63.48 -3.95 16.39
C ASP A 949 -64.00 -2.95 17.50
N SER A 950 -64.01 -1.66 17.10
CA SER A 950 -64.89 -0.54 17.50
C SER A 950 -64.55 0.48 18.64
N THR A 951 -63.95 1.60 18.22
CA THR A 951 -64.30 3.03 18.54
C THR A 951 -64.06 3.72 19.91
N LEU A 952 -63.06 4.61 19.90
CA LEU A 952 -63.08 6.08 20.20
C LEU A 952 -63.28 6.69 21.62
N THR A 953 -62.39 7.66 21.92
CA THR A 953 -62.45 8.79 22.89
C THR A 953 -62.47 8.44 24.39
N TYR A 954 -61.87 9.25 25.28
CA TYR A 954 -61.41 10.64 25.16
C TYR A 954 -59.89 10.81 25.10
#